data_AF-Q86MI9-F1
#
_entry.id   AF-Q86MI9-F1
#
_cell.length_a   1.000
_cell.length_b   1.000
_cell.length_c   1.000
_cell.angle_alpha   90.00
_cell.angle_beta   90.00
_cell.angle_gamma   90.00
#
_symmetry.space_group_name_H-M   'P 1'
#
loop_
_entity.id
_entity.type
_entity.pdbx_description
1 polymer ?
#
loop_
_entity_poly.entity_id
_entity_poly.type
_entity_poly.pdbx_seq_one_letter_code
_entity_poly.pdbx_strand_id
1 'polypeptide(L)'
;MNRGPRNRPHQKPDAKSIAPNYFLRASMRVWARERENDDRIHEYNIDTETMTAETLKKFTLHCQRVALKSKIASDDFRFITEYYDEKVLELKKSLLNILRGLWKEVPPPHLRLEFANLISFIVTFAEMVGYVHDTMSIEKTHLPCDLVNKFSNYLYTIEQCKRYGHADLTHFAQLLDFRDEVLMAIQVYYRIRCPMRENKEPSFPKDAQRYSPYDYEWLCGSVISGPYFLECTKYLCTSRIAQMDITTLRHDIIAATKGKEYKYYTHIRVPFPKTAKNSKALADALANREGSLKAINAKTRKELRKDFPRGHRLFHFTTVADQFFILRSDIRAKKRTVADSLIRSDISNVTPFHLIIAVLSAVEAQLLMVHKVYALFVDEKLGLYGKPLPQKVLEIAFNIYLMTGVDSCKTMPLNENIEECLQSLRKATRDWIRQYYRGYEDKCESNYTKNVYVNIESGYNFFPYELKVEDFPEEIAHHAKLMMEHLYFEEFELNRLSTQLSQVRTGYSSWPSKEGTPSLSLNNCKDHVYAFHSNFCTVRADILEKVNGDTTSFEDRMEFANYPGYEIVCISHKVIDEKKCVPSIAEINHEFAVAFKEAFGTRIIDDFSFNEMAYQFAEIVNAEIDFNNLRKKYKYQKGSTATAKKMISEIMEFYMDYIKKRTNHFDLPEPPLARRQDPNCNPYSDEEYDTELEDEDDEVDGDQNTGENLLSKMFGEVSLGAVSIGSENDTEVEDPTTLVIEDRDQVPDDMVDEFIHGVFHVNLGMIPDLSASLYNLPLD
;
A
#
# COMPACT_ATOMS: atom_id res chain seq x y z
N MET A 1 25.39 -57.57 -32.77
CA MET A 1 26.21 -58.69 -32.28
C MET A 1 27.53 -58.17 -31.73
N ASN A 2 27.89 -58.60 -30.50
CA ASN A 2 29.22 -58.80 -29.90
C ASN A 2 30.25 -57.64 -29.94
N ARG A 3 30.92 -57.28 -28.83
CA ARG A 3 31.84 -58.10 -28.03
C ARG A 3 32.01 -57.57 -26.57
N GLY A 4 32.30 -58.48 -25.62
CA GLY A 4 32.58 -58.21 -24.20
C GLY A 4 34.03 -57.80 -23.87
N PRO A 5 34.65 -58.31 -22.78
CA PRO A 5 34.56 -57.79 -21.39
C PRO A 5 35.95 -57.52 -20.74
N ARG A 6 36.02 -56.76 -19.63
CA ARG A 6 37.12 -56.83 -18.63
C ARG A 6 36.65 -56.45 -17.21
N ASN A 7 36.61 -57.45 -16.32
CA ASN A 7 36.53 -57.27 -14.87
C ASN A 7 37.88 -56.83 -14.29
N ARG A 8 37.89 -55.82 -13.41
CA ARG A 8 38.97 -55.56 -12.43
C ARG A 8 38.34 -55.35 -11.04
N PRO A 9 38.93 -55.89 -9.96
CA PRO A 9 38.41 -55.74 -8.61
C PRO A 9 38.84 -54.39 -8.04
N HIS A 10 37.88 -53.56 -7.65
CA HIS A 10 38.15 -52.27 -7.01
C HIS A 10 37.94 -52.38 -5.49
N GLN A 11 39.02 -52.14 -4.74
CA GLN A 11 39.00 -51.82 -3.32
C GLN A 11 38.00 -50.69 -3.06
N LYS A 12 37.13 -50.87 -2.05
CA LYS A 12 36.17 -49.87 -1.59
C LYS A 12 36.93 -48.71 -0.92
N PRO A 13 36.77 -47.45 -1.36
CA PRO A 13 37.32 -46.29 -0.67
C PRO A 13 36.47 -45.92 0.55
N ASP A 14 37.13 -45.56 1.65
CA ASP A 14 36.53 -45.09 2.90
C ASP A 14 35.65 -43.84 2.70
N ALA A 15 34.43 -43.88 3.22
CA ALA A 15 33.37 -42.90 2.99
C ALA A 15 33.57 -41.53 3.67
N LYS A 16 34.71 -41.27 4.32
CA LYS A 16 35.03 -39.98 4.96
C LYS A 16 35.97 -39.08 4.14
N SER A 17 36.31 -39.45 2.90
CA SER A 17 37.10 -38.63 1.97
C SER A 17 36.41 -38.39 0.63
N ILE A 18 35.08 -38.22 0.62
CA ILE A 18 34.39 -37.57 -0.51
C ILE A 18 34.78 -36.09 -0.50
N ALA A 19 36.04 -35.86 -0.87
CA ALA A 19 36.79 -34.64 -0.76
C ALA A 19 36.29 -33.62 -1.81
N PRO A 20 36.51 -32.31 -1.58
CA PRO A 20 36.22 -31.19 -2.50
C PRO A 20 36.51 -31.47 -4.00
N ASN A 21 37.45 -32.38 -4.27
CA ASN A 21 37.79 -32.90 -5.59
C ASN A 21 36.61 -33.47 -6.40
N TYR A 22 35.57 -34.07 -5.78
CA TYR A 22 34.42 -34.57 -6.55
C TYR A 22 33.57 -33.44 -7.11
N PHE A 23 33.26 -32.42 -6.29
CA PHE A 23 32.50 -31.25 -6.71
C PHE A 23 33.27 -30.41 -7.74
N LEU A 24 34.59 -30.26 -7.56
CA LEU A 24 35.46 -29.60 -8.53
C LEU A 24 35.45 -30.35 -9.88
N ARG A 25 35.58 -31.69 -9.87
CA ARG A 25 35.52 -32.51 -11.10
C ARG A 25 34.15 -32.45 -11.77
N ALA A 26 33.05 -32.45 -11.01
CA ALA A 26 31.70 -32.30 -11.56
C ALA A 26 31.52 -30.92 -12.22
N SER A 27 31.97 -29.86 -11.54
CA SER A 27 31.93 -28.48 -12.07
C SER A 27 32.80 -28.33 -13.33
N MET A 28 34.00 -28.91 -13.33
CA MET A 28 34.88 -28.93 -14.52
C MET A 28 34.29 -29.74 -15.67
N ARG A 29 33.56 -30.84 -15.40
CA ARG A 29 32.88 -31.61 -16.45
C ARG A 29 31.71 -30.85 -17.07
N VAL A 30 30.91 -30.14 -16.25
CA VAL A 30 29.84 -29.26 -16.75
C VAL A 30 30.46 -28.14 -17.59
N TRP A 31 31.50 -27.49 -17.06
CA TRP A 31 32.25 -26.44 -17.76
C TRP A 31 32.87 -26.92 -19.07
N ALA A 32 33.46 -28.12 -19.11
CA ALA A 32 34.05 -28.71 -20.31
C ALA A 32 32.98 -29.10 -21.33
N ARG A 33 31.85 -29.67 -20.90
CA ARG A 33 30.71 -29.98 -21.77
C ARG A 33 30.14 -28.73 -22.44
N GLU A 34 30.02 -27.65 -21.70
CA GLU A 34 29.52 -26.37 -22.24
C GLU A 34 30.50 -25.73 -23.24
N ARG A 35 31.75 -26.20 -23.30
CA ARG A 35 32.84 -25.64 -24.14
C ARG A 35 33.42 -26.62 -25.16
N GLU A 36 32.77 -27.75 -25.42
CA GLU A 36 33.20 -28.71 -26.46
C GLU A 36 33.24 -28.09 -27.90
N ASN A 37 32.80 -26.83 -28.07
CA ASN A 37 32.91 -26.07 -29.31
C ASN A 37 34.06 -25.03 -29.35
N ASP A 38 34.90 -24.90 -28.31
CA ASP A 38 35.96 -23.90 -28.27
C ASP A 38 37.33 -24.59 -28.09
N ASP A 39 38.08 -24.74 -29.21
CA ASP A 39 39.36 -25.48 -29.35
C ASP A 39 40.56 -24.91 -28.54
N ARG A 40 40.30 -24.21 -27.42
CA ARG A 40 41.32 -23.67 -26.51
C ARG A 40 41.03 -24.06 -25.07
N ILE A 41 41.08 -25.37 -24.79
CA ILE A 41 41.16 -25.86 -23.40
C ILE A 41 42.59 -25.61 -22.91
N HIS A 42 42.84 -24.44 -22.31
CA HIS A 42 43.92 -24.34 -21.34
C HIS A 42 43.48 -25.17 -20.12
N GLU A 43 44.05 -26.37 -19.97
CA GLU A 43 44.00 -27.08 -18.69
C GLU A 43 44.56 -26.14 -17.63
N TYR A 44 43.68 -25.52 -16.84
CA TYR A 44 44.08 -24.93 -15.58
C TYR A 44 44.58 -26.11 -14.74
N ASN A 45 45.91 -26.25 -14.64
CA ASN A 45 46.55 -27.11 -13.66
C ASN A 45 46.26 -26.52 -12.27
N ILE A 46 45.06 -26.79 -11.76
CA ILE A 46 44.68 -26.43 -10.39
C ILE A 46 45.33 -27.47 -9.52
N ASP A 47 46.45 -27.10 -8.89
CA ASP A 47 47.08 -27.91 -7.88
C ASP A 47 46.11 -28.07 -6.70
N THR A 48 45.48 -29.24 -6.60
CA THR A 48 44.43 -29.53 -5.60
C THR A 48 44.97 -29.49 -4.17
N GLU A 49 46.29 -29.50 -3.98
CA GLU A 49 46.92 -29.51 -2.64
C GLU A 49 46.95 -28.12 -1.98
N THR A 50 46.78 -27.02 -2.73
CA THR A 50 46.86 -25.64 -2.19
C THR A 50 45.52 -24.88 -2.19
N MET A 51 44.40 -25.55 -2.49
CA MET A 51 43.08 -24.91 -2.49
C MET A 51 42.57 -24.60 -1.08
N THR A 52 42.60 -23.32 -0.70
CA THR A 52 41.87 -22.83 0.48
C THR A 52 40.37 -22.68 0.18
N ALA A 53 39.53 -22.59 1.22
CA ALA A 53 38.10 -22.29 1.06
C ALA A 53 37.85 -20.97 0.30
N GLU A 54 38.75 -20.00 0.45
CA GLU A 54 38.69 -18.73 -0.29
C GLU A 54 39.01 -18.92 -1.78
N THR A 55 40.05 -19.71 -2.11
CA THR A 55 40.39 -20.03 -3.51
C THR A 55 39.26 -20.81 -4.18
N LEU A 56 38.62 -21.74 -3.47
CA LEU A 56 37.45 -22.48 -3.97
C LEU A 56 36.27 -21.53 -4.26
N LYS A 57 35.96 -20.60 -3.34
CA LYS A 57 34.90 -19.60 -3.54
C LYS A 57 35.18 -18.71 -4.75
N LYS A 58 36.43 -18.26 -4.92
CA LYS A 58 36.87 -17.48 -6.09
C LYS A 58 36.73 -18.29 -7.39
N PHE A 59 37.11 -19.56 -7.37
CA PHE A 59 36.99 -20.46 -8.53
C PHE A 59 35.54 -20.74 -8.90
N THR A 60 34.67 -21.07 -7.93
CA THR A 60 33.23 -21.26 -8.17
C THR A 60 32.60 -20.01 -8.78
N LEU A 61 32.92 -18.83 -8.25
CA LEU A 61 32.44 -17.55 -8.78
C LEU A 61 32.92 -17.34 -10.22
N HIS A 62 34.18 -17.69 -10.53
CA HIS A 62 34.72 -17.63 -11.90
C HIS A 62 33.97 -18.59 -12.85
N CYS A 63 33.70 -19.83 -12.45
CA CYS A 63 32.93 -20.78 -13.26
C CYS A 63 31.51 -20.29 -13.51
N GLN A 64 30.82 -19.79 -12.48
CA GLN A 64 29.48 -19.20 -12.60
C GLN A 64 29.46 -18.02 -13.57
N ARG A 65 30.48 -17.15 -13.49
CA ARG A 65 30.67 -16.05 -14.45
C ARG A 65 30.79 -16.59 -15.86
N VAL A 66 31.71 -17.52 -16.11
CA VAL A 66 31.95 -18.07 -17.46
C VAL A 66 30.70 -18.74 -18.03
N ALA A 67 30.00 -19.57 -17.24
CA ALA A 67 28.77 -20.23 -17.66
C ALA A 67 27.67 -19.22 -18.00
N LEU A 68 27.50 -18.18 -17.17
CA LEU A 68 26.54 -17.13 -17.45
C LEU A 68 26.89 -16.31 -18.70
N LYS A 69 28.18 -15.99 -18.91
CA LYS A 69 28.64 -15.34 -20.15
C LYS A 69 28.30 -16.18 -21.38
N SER A 70 28.57 -17.49 -21.33
CA SER A 70 28.25 -18.42 -22.40
C SER A 70 26.74 -18.46 -22.68
N LYS A 71 25.92 -18.56 -21.62
CA LYS A 71 24.45 -18.54 -21.72
C LYS A 71 23.95 -17.24 -22.38
N ILE A 72 24.45 -16.08 -21.94
CA ILE A 72 24.06 -14.79 -22.51
C ILE A 72 24.45 -14.69 -23.99
N ALA A 73 25.67 -15.10 -24.35
CA ALA A 73 26.13 -15.07 -25.74
C ALA A 73 25.33 -16.03 -26.64
N SER A 74 25.02 -17.23 -26.15
CA SER A 74 24.22 -18.21 -26.87
C SER A 74 22.78 -17.73 -27.07
N ASP A 75 22.19 -17.09 -26.06
CA ASP A 75 20.85 -16.53 -26.15
C ASP A 75 20.80 -15.32 -27.10
N ASP A 76 21.82 -14.46 -27.08
CA ASP A 76 21.95 -13.38 -28.07
C ASP A 76 22.06 -13.88 -29.50
N PHE A 77 22.84 -14.95 -29.72
CA PHE A 77 22.95 -15.59 -31.02
C PHE A 77 21.60 -16.16 -31.47
N ARG A 78 20.92 -16.90 -30.58
CA ARG A 78 19.58 -17.46 -30.83
C ARG A 78 18.54 -16.37 -31.13
N PHE A 79 18.59 -15.25 -30.40
CA PHE A 79 17.68 -14.13 -30.59
C PHE A 79 17.73 -13.61 -32.03
N ILE A 80 18.95 -13.47 -32.57
CA ILE A 80 19.20 -13.00 -33.94
C ILE A 80 18.83 -14.09 -34.97
N THR A 81 19.31 -15.32 -34.80
CA THR A 81 19.14 -16.38 -35.81
C THR A 81 17.72 -16.90 -35.95
N GLU A 82 16.92 -16.83 -34.88
CA GLU A 82 15.51 -17.24 -34.87
C GLU A 82 14.53 -16.06 -34.99
N TYR A 83 15.00 -14.85 -35.34
CA TYR A 83 14.18 -13.65 -35.60
C TYR A 83 13.21 -13.29 -34.46
N TYR A 84 13.72 -13.24 -33.22
CA TYR A 84 12.87 -12.92 -32.05
C TYR A 84 12.39 -11.47 -32.02
N ASP A 85 13.06 -10.56 -32.72
CA ASP A 85 12.60 -9.19 -32.94
C ASP A 85 11.25 -9.16 -33.68
N GLU A 86 11.10 -9.97 -34.73
CA GLU A 86 9.82 -10.12 -35.45
C GLU A 86 8.73 -10.70 -34.55
N LYS A 87 9.05 -11.71 -33.72
CA LYS A 87 8.11 -12.30 -32.76
C LYS A 87 7.58 -11.29 -31.74
N VAL A 88 8.45 -10.42 -31.22
CA VAL A 88 8.04 -9.37 -30.27
C VAL A 88 7.11 -8.35 -30.96
N LEU A 89 7.40 -7.98 -32.20
CA LEU A 89 6.53 -7.09 -32.99
C LEU A 89 5.17 -7.73 -33.29
N GLU A 90 5.14 -9.02 -33.61
CA GLU A 90 3.91 -9.78 -33.82
C GLU A 90 3.07 -9.85 -32.53
N LEU A 91 3.69 -10.19 -31.39
CA LEU A 91 3.03 -10.21 -30.08
C LEU A 91 2.35 -8.86 -29.77
N LYS A 92 3.07 -7.75 -29.98
CA LYS A 92 2.53 -6.41 -29.77
C LYS A 92 1.35 -6.10 -30.69
N LYS A 93 1.44 -6.47 -31.98
CA LYS A 93 0.32 -6.30 -32.93
C LYS A 93 -0.90 -7.11 -32.53
N SER A 94 -0.72 -8.36 -32.11
CA SER A 94 -1.81 -9.22 -31.66
C SER A 94 -2.50 -8.67 -30.41
N LEU A 95 -1.73 -8.17 -29.44
CA LEU A 95 -2.30 -7.52 -28.24
C LEU A 95 -3.09 -6.25 -28.57
N LEU A 96 -2.57 -5.41 -29.47
CA LEU A 96 -3.32 -4.23 -29.93
C LEU A 96 -4.65 -4.61 -30.59
N ASN A 97 -4.69 -5.72 -31.32
CA ASN A 97 -5.94 -6.22 -31.91
C ASN A 97 -6.92 -6.77 -30.85
N ILE A 98 -6.41 -7.47 -29.83
CA ILE A 98 -7.21 -7.95 -28.69
C ILE A 98 -7.84 -6.76 -27.95
N LEU A 99 -7.04 -5.74 -27.59
CA LEU A 99 -7.48 -4.51 -26.93
C LEU A 99 -8.52 -3.76 -27.74
N ARG A 100 -8.29 -3.55 -29.05
CA ARG A 100 -9.29 -2.91 -29.94
C ARG A 100 -10.62 -3.65 -29.97
N GLY A 101 -10.59 -4.98 -29.83
CA GLY A 101 -11.80 -5.78 -29.74
C GLY A 101 -12.54 -5.59 -28.42
N LEU A 102 -11.82 -5.50 -27.28
CA LEU A 102 -12.43 -5.26 -25.97
C LEU A 102 -13.24 -3.97 -25.94
N TRP A 103 -12.73 -2.89 -26.55
CA TRP A 103 -13.42 -1.59 -26.55
C TRP A 103 -14.70 -1.54 -27.39
N LYS A 104 -14.93 -2.54 -28.24
CA LYS A 104 -16.15 -2.66 -29.06
C LYS A 104 -17.24 -3.49 -28.37
N GLU A 105 -16.91 -4.18 -27.29
CA GLU A 105 -17.82 -5.08 -26.59
C GLU A 105 -18.51 -4.35 -25.43
N VAL A 106 -19.84 -4.45 -25.37
CA VAL A 106 -20.64 -3.96 -24.25
C VAL A 106 -21.32 -5.16 -23.59
N PRO A 107 -20.82 -5.64 -22.44
CA PRO A 107 -21.37 -6.81 -21.77
C PRO A 107 -22.76 -6.51 -21.16
N PRO A 108 -23.63 -7.54 -21.04
CA PRO A 108 -24.92 -7.40 -20.36
C PRO A 108 -24.72 -7.11 -18.86
N PRO A 109 -25.69 -6.48 -18.17
CA PRO A 109 -25.53 -5.99 -16.80
C PRO A 109 -24.92 -6.98 -15.80
N HIS A 110 -25.34 -8.24 -15.83
CA HIS A 110 -24.88 -9.29 -14.92
C HIS A 110 -23.45 -9.79 -15.17
N LEU A 111 -22.82 -9.45 -16.30
CA LEU A 111 -21.44 -9.81 -16.62
C LEU A 111 -20.47 -8.61 -16.55
N ARG A 112 -20.96 -7.39 -16.32
CA ARG A 112 -20.12 -6.18 -16.35
C ARG A 112 -19.01 -6.20 -15.29
N LEU A 113 -19.28 -6.77 -14.12
CA LEU A 113 -18.30 -6.89 -13.03
C LEU A 113 -17.14 -7.82 -13.42
N GLU A 114 -17.45 -8.99 -13.97
CA GLU A 114 -16.42 -9.95 -14.43
C GLU A 114 -15.65 -9.41 -15.65
N PHE A 115 -16.33 -8.65 -16.52
CA PHE A 115 -15.68 -8.00 -17.65
C PHE A 115 -14.72 -6.87 -17.21
N ALA A 116 -15.01 -6.17 -16.10
CA ALA A 116 -14.08 -5.23 -15.50
C ALA A 116 -12.79 -5.91 -15.01
N ASN A 117 -12.89 -7.10 -14.39
CA ASN A 117 -11.71 -7.90 -14.04
C ASN A 117 -10.92 -8.31 -15.28
N LEU A 118 -11.60 -8.74 -16.34
CA LEU A 118 -10.98 -9.09 -17.61
C LEU A 118 -10.20 -7.92 -18.22
N ILE A 119 -10.77 -6.71 -18.23
CA ILE A 119 -10.08 -5.49 -18.70
C ILE A 119 -8.83 -5.24 -17.87
N SER A 120 -8.95 -5.30 -16.54
CA SER A 120 -7.81 -5.07 -15.64
C SER A 120 -6.67 -6.06 -15.92
N PHE A 121 -6.99 -7.34 -16.08
CA PHE A 121 -6.05 -8.40 -16.41
C PHE A 121 -5.35 -8.16 -17.77
N ILE A 122 -6.11 -7.95 -18.85
CA ILE A 122 -5.54 -7.82 -20.20
C ILE A 122 -4.70 -6.54 -20.32
N VAL A 123 -5.14 -5.43 -19.73
CA VAL A 123 -4.38 -4.18 -19.77
C VAL A 123 -3.08 -4.30 -18.98
N THR A 124 -3.11 -4.93 -17.80
CA THR A 124 -1.88 -5.18 -17.02
C THR A 124 -0.88 -6.04 -17.80
N PHE A 125 -1.35 -7.09 -18.47
CA PHE A 125 -0.51 -7.90 -19.36
C PHE A 125 0.07 -7.10 -20.52
N ALA A 126 -0.76 -6.28 -21.19
CA ALA A 126 -0.33 -5.45 -22.31
C ALA A 126 0.74 -4.42 -21.90
N GLU A 127 0.61 -3.80 -20.72
CA GLU A 127 1.61 -2.89 -20.19
C GLU A 127 2.96 -3.56 -19.90
N MET A 128 2.95 -4.80 -19.38
CA MET A 128 4.19 -5.57 -19.18
C MET A 128 4.90 -5.86 -20.49
N VAL A 129 4.16 -6.28 -21.52
CA VAL A 129 4.73 -6.49 -22.87
C VAL A 129 5.22 -5.17 -23.47
N GLY A 130 4.49 -4.08 -23.27
CA GLY A 130 4.89 -2.73 -23.68
C GLY A 130 6.20 -2.30 -23.01
N TYR A 131 6.33 -2.49 -21.71
CA TYR A 131 7.53 -2.18 -20.94
C TYR A 131 8.75 -2.97 -21.43
N VAL A 132 8.57 -4.27 -21.70
CA VAL A 132 9.57 -5.16 -22.32
C VAL A 132 10.03 -4.61 -23.67
N HIS A 133 9.10 -4.37 -24.58
CA HIS A 133 9.37 -3.86 -25.92
C HIS A 133 10.16 -2.54 -25.89
N ASP A 134 9.73 -1.61 -25.03
CA ASP A 134 10.37 -0.31 -24.90
C ASP A 134 11.78 -0.41 -24.32
N THR A 135 11.97 -1.28 -23.33
CA THR A 135 13.29 -1.54 -22.73
C THR A 135 14.25 -2.08 -23.79
N MET A 136 13.82 -3.07 -24.58
CA MET A 136 14.64 -3.63 -25.68
C MET A 136 15.00 -2.57 -26.72
N SER A 137 14.02 -1.76 -27.12
CA SER A 137 14.19 -0.73 -28.15
C SER A 137 15.14 0.39 -27.71
N ILE A 138 14.98 0.89 -26.49
CA ILE A 138 15.75 2.02 -25.95
C ILE A 138 17.17 1.58 -25.58
N GLU A 139 17.31 0.47 -24.87
CA GLU A 139 18.61 -0.04 -24.41
C GLU A 139 19.38 -0.78 -25.52
N LYS A 140 18.76 -0.99 -26.69
CA LYS A 140 19.30 -1.75 -27.83
C LYS A 140 19.83 -3.11 -27.38
N THR A 141 18.97 -3.84 -26.66
CA THR A 141 19.31 -5.11 -26.03
C THR A 141 18.25 -6.17 -26.29
N HIS A 142 18.66 -7.42 -26.18
CA HIS A 142 17.79 -8.58 -26.36
C HIS A 142 17.35 -9.12 -25.00
N LEU A 143 16.08 -9.51 -24.90
CA LEU A 143 15.61 -10.31 -23.76
C LEU A 143 15.85 -11.79 -24.00
N PRO A 144 15.83 -12.60 -22.92
CA PRO A 144 15.85 -14.05 -23.03
C PRO A 144 14.83 -14.57 -24.03
N CYS A 145 15.28 -15.40 -24.98
CA CYS A 145 14.42 -16.02 -25.99
C CYS A 145 13.26 -16.77 -25.34
N ASP A 146 13.52 -17.44 -24.21
CA ASP A 146 12.52 -18.20 -23.46
C ASP A 146 11.43 -17.31 -22.85
N LEU A 147 11.77 -16.09 -22.43
CA LEU A 147 10.80 -15.12 -21.92
C LEU A 147 9.88 -14.63 -23.04
N VAL A 148 10.43 -14.35 -24.23
CA VAL A 148 9.62 -13.98 -25.40
C VAL A 148 8.67 -15.12 -25.78
N ASN A 149 9.17 -16.37 -25.83
CA ASN A 149 8.34 -17.53 -26.09
C ASN A 149 7.24 -17.69 -25.04
N LYS A 150 7.53 -17.44 -23.75
CA LYS A 150 6.53 -17.50 -22.69
C LYS A 150 5.39 -16.50 -22.93
N PHE A 151 5.71 -15.26 -23.26
CA PHE A 151 4.69 -14.25 -23.62
C PHE A 151 3.87 -14.67 -24.85
N SER A 152 4.52 -15.12 -25.91
CA SER A 152 3.84 -15.57 -27.14
C SER A 152 2.92 -16.75 -26.87
N ASN A 153 3.35 -17.73 -26.09
CA ASN A 153 2.54 -18.89 -25.73
C ASN A 153 1.34 -18.51 -24.85
N TYR A 154 1.50 -17.51 -23.98
CA TYR A 154 0.45 -17.05 -23.09
C TYR A 154 -0.64 -16.23 -23.77
N LEU A 155 -0.39 -15.72 -24.98
CA LEU A 155 -1.38 -15.03 -25.79
C LEU A 155 -2.64 -15.89 -26.00
N TYR A 156 -2.48 -17.21 -26.12
CA TYR A 156 -3.61 -18.14 -26.19
C TYR A 156 -4.52 -18.04 -24.96
N THR A 157 -3.94 -17.97 -23.75
CA THR A 157 -4.71 -17.79 -22.51
C THR A 157 -5.44 -16.46 -22.49
N ILE A 158 -4.79 -15.38 -22.95
CA ILE A 158 -5.43 -14.05 -23.08
C ILE A 158 -6.65 -14.12 -24.01
N GLU A 159 -6.52 -14.77 -25.16
CA GLU A 159 -7.62 -14.95 -26.11
C GLU A 159 -8.76 -15.81 -25.54
N GLN A 160 -8.45 -16.86 -24.78
CA GLN A 160 -9.47 -17.66 -24.09
C GLN A 160 -10.21 -16.84 -23.03
N CYS A 161 -9.51 -16.11 -22.16
CA CYS A 161 -10.12 -15.24 -21.15
C CYS A 161 -11.06 -14.23 -21.80
N LYS A 162 -10.61 -13.59 -22.90
CA LYS A 162 -11.46 -12.69 -23.67
C LYS A 162 -12.69 -13.40 -24.22
N ARG A 163 -12.53 -14.57 -24.82
CA ARG A 163 -13.65 -15.34 -25.41
C ARG A 163 -14.70 -15.73 -24.37
N TYR A 164 -14.28 -16.09 -23.16
CA TYR A 164 -15.20 -16.44 -22.07
C TYR A 164 -15.68 -15.25 -21.24
N GLY A 165 -15.13 -14.06 -21.46
CA GLY A 165 -15.56 -12.83 -20.78
C GLY A 165 -15.17 -12.75 -19.30
N HIS A 166 -14.19 -13.55 -18.83
CA HIS A 166 -13.80 -13.59 -17.42
C HIS A 166 -12.31 -13.84 -17.24
N ALA A 167 -11.77 -13.37 -16.11
CA ALA A 167 -10.44 -13.67 -15.61
C ALA A 167 -10.53 -13.93 -14.09
N ASP A 168 -9.84 -14.95 -13.61
CA ASP A 168 -9.86 -15.35 -12.19
C ASP A 168 -8.52 -15.04 -11.49
N LEU A 169 -8.48 -15.34 -10.18
CA LEU A 169 -7.31 -15.13 -9.32
C LEU A 169 -6.02 -15.79 -9.86
N THR A 170 -6.11 -16.95 -10.52
CA THR A 170 -4.95 -17.67 -11.06
C THR A 170 -4.30 -16.92 -12.22
N HIS A 171 -5.10 -16.25 -13.04
CA HIS A 171 -4.61 -15.42 -14.14
C HIS A 171 -3.85 -14.19 -13.61
N PHE A 172 -4.37 -13.52 -12.58
CA PHE A 172 -3.67 -12.41 -11.93
C PHE A 172 -2.37 -12.87 -11.25
N ALA A 173 -2.36 -14.04 -10.61
CA ALA A 173 -1.16 -14.60 -10.01
C ALA A 173 -0.05 -14.85 -11.05
N GLN A 174 -0.41 -15.44 -12.20
CA GLN A 174 0.54 -15.65 -13.31
C GLN A 174 1.13 -14.34 -13.85
N LEU A 175 0.41 -13.21 -13.78
CA LEU A 175 0.98 -11.91 -14.13
C LEU A 175 2.12 -11.49 -13.20
N LEU A 176 2.08 -11.87 -11.92
CA LEU A 176 3.19 -11.65 -11.00
C LEU A 176 4.41 -12.48 -11.39
N ASP A 177 4.22 -13.73 -11.82
CA ASP A 177 5.30 -14.59 -12.33
C ASP A 177 5.94 -13.99 -13.60
N PHE A 178 5.12 -13.49 -14.53
CA PHE A 178 5.60 -12.80 -15.72
C PHE A 178 6.41 -11.56 -15.36
N ARG A 179 5.90 -10.73 -14.46
CA ARG A 179 6.61 -9.54 -13.98
C ARG A 179 7.96 -9.93 -13.37
N ASP A 180 8.00 -10.95 -12.52
CA ASP A 180 9.22 -11.37 -11.84
C ASP A 180 10.28 -11.86 -12.84
N GLU A 181 9.90 -12.63 -13.86
CA GLU A 181 10.81 -13.02 -14.93
C GLU A 181 11.32 -11.84 -15.78
N VAL A 182 10.44 -10.88 -16.09
CA VAL A 182 10.84 -9.63 -16.79
C VAL A 182 11.87 -8.86 -15.95
N LEU A 183 11.60 -8.67 -14.67
CA LEU A 183 12.49 -7.93 -13.78
C LEU A 183 13.82 -8.67 -13.55
N MET A 184 13.80 -10.00 -13.46
CA MET A 184 15.03 -10.81 -13.41
C MET A 184 15.88 -10.64 -14.67
N ALA A 185 15.27 -10.68 -15.86
CA ALA A 185 15.99 -10.46 -17.12
C ALA A 185 16.62 -9.05 -17.17
N ILE A 186 15.91 -8.04 -16.68
CA ILE A 186 16.38 -6.65 -16.63
C ILE A 186 17.48 -6.45 -15.58
N GLN A 187 17.36 -7.09 -14.41
CA GLN A 187 18.40 -7.11 -13.39
C GLN A 187 19.70 -7.70 -13.95
N VAL A 188 19.63 -8.86 -14.62
CA VAL A 188 20.77 -9.50 -15.29
C VAL A 188 21.36 -8.57 -16.36
N TYR A 189 20.53 -7.88 -17.13
CA TYR A 189 21.01 -6.92 -18.12
C TYR A 189 21.85 -5.82 -17.47
N TYR A 190 21.31 -5.11 -16.47
CA TYR A 190 21.98 -3.95 -15.88
C TYR A 190 23.13 -4.29 -14.93
N ARG A 191 23.08 -5.42 -14.23
CA ARG A 191 24.13 -5.81 -13.27
C ARG A 191 25.26 -6.64 -13.86
N ILE A 192 24.99 -7.31 -14.99
CA ILE A 192 25.93 -8.28 -15.55
C ILE A 192 26.28 -7.92 -16.99
N ARG A 193 25.29 -7.93 -17.90
CA ARG A 193 25.54 -7.76 -19.34
C ARG A 193 26.09 -6.37 -19.69
N CYS A 194 25.50 -5.32 -19.13
CA CYS A 194 25.91 -3.93 -19.36
C CYS A 194 27.33 -3.67 -18.82
N PRO A 195 27.67 -4.00 -17.56
CA PRO A 195 29.05 -3.91 -17.07
C PRO A 195 30.05 -4.69 -17.93
N MET A 196 29.70 -5.90 -18.37
CA MET A 196 30.58 -6.68 -19.25
C MET A 196 30.83 -6.00 -20.60
N ARG A 197 29.80 -5.42 -21.24
CA ARG A 197 29.96 -4.65 -22.49
C ARG A 197 30.83 -3.41 -22.28
N GLU A 198 30.79 -2.83 -21.09
CA GLU A 198 31.59 -1.67 -20.69
C GLU A 198 32.98 -2.03 -20.14
N ASN A 199 33.41 -3.30 -20.21
CA ASN A 199 34.65 -3.81 -19.59
C ASN A 199 34.76 -3.53 -18.08
N LYS A 200 33.62 -3.43 -17.39
CA LYS A 200 33.52 -3.30 -15.93
C LYS A 200 33.22 -4.64 -15.29
N GLU A 201 33.52 -4.74 -14.00
CA GLU A 201 33.24 -5.94 -13.22
C GLU A 201 31.73 -6.10 -13.00
N PRO A 202 31.12 -7.25 -13.39
CA PRO A 202 29.71 -7.51 -13.13
C PRO A 202 29.45 -7.74 -11.64
N SER A 203 28.33 -7.20 -11.14
CA SER A 203 27.82 -7.49 -9.79
C SER A 203 26.74 -8.58 -9.86
N PHE A 204 26.84 -9.57 -8.98
CA PHE A 204 25.91 -10.69 -8.94
C PHE A 204 24.95 -10.50 -7.77
N PRO A 205 23.62 -10.55 -8.00
CA PRO A 205 22.66 -10.42 -6.93
C PRO A 205 22.90 -11.40 -5.78
N LYS A 206 22.78 -10.90 -4.55
CA LYS A 206 22.76 -11.76 -3.37
C LYS A 206 21.39 -12.41 -3.24
N ASP A 207 21.38 -13.63 -2.74
CA ASP A 207 20.17 -14.30 -2.30
C ASP A 207 19.72 -13.69 -0.95
N ALA A 208 19.00 -12.57 -1.03
CA ALA A 208 18.54 -11.80 0.10
C ALA A 208 17.02 -11.71 0.09
N GLN A 209 16.39 -11.91 1.27
CA GLN A 209 14.94 -11.79 1.40
C GLN A 209 14.46 -10.36 1.12
N ARG A 210 13.37 -10.24 0.36
CA ARG A 210 12.76 -8.96 -0.03
C ARG A 210 11.28 -8.97 0.38
N TYR A 211 10.84 -7.88 1.01
CA TYR A 211 9.46 -7.66 1.39
C TYR A 211 8.74 -6.86 0.30
N SER A 212 7.75 -7.50 -0.34
CA SER A 212 7.01 -6.95 -1.48
C SER A 212 5.49 -7.01 -1.27
N PRO A 213 4.93 -6.24 -0.32
CA PRO A 213 3.52 -6.36 0.08
C PRO A 213 2.53 -6.01 -1.03
N TYR A 214 2.90 -5.09 -1.92
CA TYR A 214 1.99 -4.65 -2.99
C TYR A 214 1.61 -5.77 -3.96
N ASP A 215 2.47 -6.78 -4.14
CA ASP A 215 2.20 -7.93 -5.03
C ASP A 215 0.86 -8.58 -4.67
N TYR A 216 0.68 -8.85 -3.39
CA TYR A 216 -0.47 -9.59 -2.88
C TYR A 216 -1.62 -8.69 -2.48
N GLU A 217 -1.35 -7.43 -2.12
CA GLU A 217 -2.40 -6.43 -2.03
C GLU A 217 -3.07 -6.21 -3.40
N TRP A 218 -2.28 -6.12 -4.47
CA TRP A 218 -2.79 -6.01 -5.83
C TRP A 218 -3.50 -7.29 -6.26
N LEU A 219 -2.93 -8.47 -5.98
CA LEU A 219 -3.54 -9.76 -6.31
C LEU A 219 -4.93 -9.91 -5.64
N CYS A 220 -4.98 -9.75 -4.32
CA CYS A 220 -6.21 -9.85 -3.55
C CYS A 220 -7.16 -8.65 -3.78
N GLY A 221 -6.64 -7.49 -4.17
CA GLY A 221 -7.41 -6.28 -4.45
C GLY A 221 -7.95 -6.19 -5.88
N SER A 222 -7.38 -6.93 -6.82
CA SER A 222 -7.85 -7.03 -8.21
C SER A 222 -9.07 -7.95 -8.34
N VAL A 223 -9.26 -8.86 -7.39
CA VAL A 223 -10.42 -9.75 -7.32
C VAL A 223 -11.55 -9.07 -6.54
N ILE A 224 -12.54 -8.56 -7.26
CA ILE A 224 -13.73 -7.90 -6.68
C ILE A 224 -14.90 -8.85 -6.40
N SER A 225 -14.83 -10.09 -6.90
CA SER A 225 -15.87 -11.11 -6.82
C SER A 225 -15.25 -12.52 -6.88
N GLY A 226 -16.04 -13.56 -6.57
CA GLY A 226 -15.64 -14.96 -6.73
C GLY A 226 -15.43 -15.74 -5.43
N PRO A 227 -15.12 -17.04 -5.53
CA PRO A 227 -15.12 -17.97 -4.40
C PRO A 227 -14.04 -17.66 -3.35
N TYR A 228 -12.93 -17.01 -3.73
CA TYR A 228 -11.79 -16.69 -2.85
C TYR A 228 -11.81 -15.25 -2.33
N PHE A 229 -12.89 -14.50 -2.60
CA PHE A 229 -12.96 -13.07 -2.27
C PHE A 229 -12.89 -12.82 -0.75
N LEU A 230 -13.43 -13.73 0.07
CA LEU A 230 -13.38 -13.61 1.52
C LEU A 230 -11.95 -13.74 2.06
N GLU A 231 -11.20 -14.71 1.55
CA GLU A 231 -9.82 -15.03 1.93
C GLU A 231 -8.87 -13.92 1.48
N CYS A 232 -9.07 -13.42 0.25
CA CYS A 232 -8.42 -12.21 -0.24
C CYS A 232 -8.69 -11.01 0.67
N THR A 233 -9.93 -10.82 1.11
CA THR A 233 -10.30 -9.69 1.98
C THR A 233 -9.68 -9.84 3.37
N LYS A 234 -9.64 -11.05 3.95
CA LYS A 234 -8.96 -11.33 5.23
C LYS A 234 -7.46 -10.99 5.13
N TYR A 235 -6.80 -11.39 4.04
CA TYR A 235 -5.38 -11.07 3.79
C TYR A 235 -5.16 -9.56 3.73
N LEU A 236 -5.98 -8.86 2.94
CA LEU A 236 -5.94 -7.40 2.84
C LEU A 236 -6.13 -6.74 4.21
N CYS A 237 -7.08 -7.21 5.02
CA CYS A 237 -7.32 -6.66 6.35
C CYS A 237 -6.08 -6.75 7.25
N THR A 238 -5.41 -7.90 7.27
CA THR A 238 -4.21 -8.09 8.08
C THR A 238 -3.05 -7.26 7.56
N SER A 239 -2.69 -7.43 6.28
CA SER A 239 -1.48 -6.81 5.72
C SER A 239 -1.57 -5.28 5.66
N ARG A 240 -2.72 -4.72 5.30
CA ARG A 240 -2.88 -3.26 5.16
C ARG A 240 -2.72 -2.52 6.47
N ILE A 241 -3.32 -3.05 7.52
CA ILE A 241 -3.26 -2.46 8.85
C ILE A 241 -1.84 -2.54 9.39
N ALA A 242 -1.19 -3.70 9.25
CA ALA A 242 0.21 -3.85 9.64
C ALA A 242 1.12 -2.83 8.92
N GLN A 243 0.93 -2.62 7.62
CA GLN A 243 1.68 -1.62 6.86
C GLN A 243 1.47 -0.18 7.34
N MET A 244 0.24 0.19 7.71
CA MET A 244 -0.06 1.52 8.27
C MET A 244 0.46 1.69 9.70
N ASP A 245 0.43 0.63 10.51
CA ASP A 245 1.00 0.62 11.86
C ASP A 245 2.54 0.68 11.83
N ILE A 246 3.20 0.03 10.85
CA ILE A 246 4.63 0.20 10.56
C ILE A 246 4.95 1.67 10.28
N THR A 247 4.15 2.34 9.43
CA THR A 247 4.31 3.78 9.16
C THR A 247 4.14 4.61 10.43
N THR A 248 3.12 4.30 11.24
CA THR A 248 2.87 4.99 12.51
C THR A 248 4.07 4.86 13.46
N LEU A 249 4.57 3.64 13.67
CA LEU A 249 5.75 3.39 14.51
C LEU A 249 7.01 4.09 13.98
N ARG A 250 7.18 4.17 12.65
CA ARG A 250 8.28 4.93 12.05
C ARG A 250 8.17 6.42 12.35
N HIS A 251 6.97 6.99 12.28
CA HIS A 251 6.72 8.37 12.70
C HIS A 251 7.04 8.57 14.18
N ASP A 252 6.58 7.66 15.05
CA ASP A 252 6.82 7.72 16.49
C ASP A 252 8.31 7.63 16.83
N ILE A 253 9.07 6.77 16.16
CA ILE A 253 10.52 6.66 16.33
C ILE A 253 11.21 7.96 15.95
N ILE A 254 10.81 8.59 14.84
CA ILE A 254 11.35 9.89 14.43
C ILE A 254 10.99 10.96 15.49
N ALA A 255 9.73 11.02 15.93
CA ALA A 255 9.26 11.95 16.96
C ALA A 255 10.04 11.79 18.28
N ALA A 256 10.29 10.54 18.69
CA ALA A 256 10.99 10.22 19.93
C ALA A 256 12.44 10.74 19.95
N THR A 257 13.09 10.93 18.80
CA THR A 257 14.42 11.58 18.76
C THR A 257 14.41 13.04 19.20
N LYS A 258 13.23 13.66 19.25
CA LYS A 258 12.99 15.02 19.77
C LYS A 258 12.26 15.01 21.11
N GLY A 259 12.09 13.84 21.73
CA GLY A 259 11.30 13.71 22.96
C GLY A 259 9.81 13.96 22.77
N LYS A 260 9.29 13.90 21.53
CA LYS A 260 7.88 14.11 21.24
C LYS A 260 7.10 12.80 21.24
N GLU A 261 5.85 12.88 21.66
CA GLU A 261 4.86 11.81 21.58
C GLU A 261 3.54 12.41 21.09
N TYR A 262 3.01 11.89 19.99
CA TYR A 262 1.74 12.34 19.44
C TYR A 262 0.65 11.36 19.85
N LYS A 263 -0.44 11.87 20.44
CA LYS A 263 -1.60 11.08 20.85
C LYS A 263 -2.83 11.75 20.24
N TYR A 264 -3.55 11.01 19.40
CA TYR A 264 -4.81 11.49 18.79
C TYR A 264 -5.97 10.74 19.42
N TYR A 265 -6.74 11.42 20.25
CA TYR A 265 -7.80 10.80 21.04
C TYR A 265 -9.14 10.74 20.29
N THR A 266 -9.30 11.57 19.27
CA THR A 266 -10.50 11.59 18.40
C THR A 266 -10.48 10.51 17.33
N HIS A 267 -9.31 10.03 16.92
CA HIS A 267 -9.21 8.97 15.91
C HIS A 267 -9.38 7.58 16.54
N ILE A 268 -10.62 7.19 16.78
CA ILE A 268 -10.95 5.87 17.36
C ILE A 268 -10.68 4.76 16.35
N ARG A 269 -9.81 3.83 16.74
CA ARG A 269 -9.60 2.58 16.00
C ARG A 269 -10.68 1.57 16.40
N VAL A 270 -11.54 1.20 15.47
CA VAL A 270 -12.51 0.11 15.67
C VAL A 270 -11.78 -1.23 15.53
N PRO A 271 -11.95 -2.18 16.47
CA PRO A 271 -11.40 -3.52 16.29
C PRO A 271 -12.01 -4.18 15.05
N PHE A 272 -11.23 -5.04 14.40
CA PHE A 272 -11.81 -5.90 13.38
C PHE A 272 -12.85 -6.85 14.01
N PRO A 273 -13.94 -7.15 13.29
CA PRO A 273 -14.93 -8.08 13.79
C PRO A 273 -14.31 -9.47 13.97
N LYS A 274 -14.59 -10.12 15.12
CA LYS A 274 -14.04 -11.45 15.42
C LYS A 274 -14.47 -12.53 14.41
N THR A 275 -15.60 -12.35 13.72
CA THR A 275 -16.17 -13.32 12.79
C THR A 275 -16.10 -12.85 11.33
N ALA A 276 -15.06 -13.26 10.61
CA ALA A 276 -14.88 -12.98 9.18
C ALA A 276 -15.71 -13.91 8.27
N LYS A 277 -17.04 -13.73 8.22
CA LYS A 277 -17.94 -14.53 7.35
C LYS A 277 -18.44 -13.80 6.09
N ASN A 278 -18.30 -12.49 6.03
CA ASN A 278 -18.81 -11.66 4.93
C ASN A 278 -17.70 -10.76 4.40
N SER A 279 -17.25 -11.02 3.16
CA SER A 279 -16.18 -10.26 2.51
C SER A 279 -16.50 -8.78 2.35
N LYS A 280 -17.75 -8.44 2.00
CA LYS A 280 -18.17 -7.04 1.85
C LYS A 280 -18.03 -6.29 3.17
N ALA A 281 -18.56 -6.89 4.24
CA ALA A 281 -18.54 -6.28 5.57
C ALA A 281 -17.12 -6.15 6.14
N LEU A 282 -16.23 -7.12 5.86
CA LEU A 282 -14.81 -7.00 6.19
C LEU A 282 -14.12 -5.87 5.42
N ALA A 283 -14.44 -5.70 4.14
CA ALA A 283 -13.88 -4.62 3.35
C ALA A 283 -14.34 -3.24 3.83
N ASP A 284 -15.60 -3.12 4.29
CA ASP A 284 -16.11 -1.89 4.88
C ASP A 284 -15.40 -1.59 6.22
N ALA A 285 -15.18 -2.61 7.07
CA ALA A 285 -14.39 -2.48 8.30
C ALA A 285 -12.92 -2.07 8.02
N LEU A 286 -12.31 -2.63 6.97
CA LEU A 286 -11.00 -2.22 6.51
C LEU A 286 -10.98 -0.75 6.08
N ALA A 287 -11.96 -0.30 5.30
CA ALA A 287 -12.05 1.09 4.84
C ALA A 287 -12.10 2.08 6.02
N ASN A 288 -12.91 1.80 7.03
CA ASN A 288 -13.02 2.64 8.23
C ASN A 288 -11.70 2.73 9.00
N ARG A 289 -11.04 1.57 9.22
CA ARG A 289 -9.77 1.52 9.95
C ARG A 289 -8.62 2.14 9.16
N GLU A 290 -8.58 1.92 7.84
CA GLU A 290 -7.63 2.60 6.96
C GLU A 290 -7.84 4.12 7.01
N GLY A 291 -9.09 4.62 6.99
CA GLY A 291 -9.40 6.04 7.08
C GLY A 291 -8.84 6.71 8.35
N SER A 292 -9.06 6.09 9.51
CA SER A 292 -8.51 6.58 10.79
C SER A 292 -6.98 6.61 10.81
N LEU A 293 -6.31 5.55 10.34
CA LEU A 293 -4.85 5.48 10.29
C LEU A 293 -4.24 6.47 9.29
N LYS A 294 -4.87 6.68 8.13
CA LYS A 294 -4.47 7.70 7.15
C LYS A 294 -4.50 9.09 7.80
N ALA A 295 -5.57 9.42 8.52
CA ALA A 295 -5.71 10.70 9.21
C ALA A 295 -4.62 10.90 10.30
N ILE A 296 -4.41 9.89 11.15
CA ILE A 296 -3.34 9.89 12.17
C ILE A 296 -1.97 10.12 11.53
N ASN A 297 -1.63 9.37 10.49
CA ASN A 297 -0.33 9.48 9.82
C ASN A 297 -0.16 10.84 9.12
N ALA A 298 -1.20 11.37 8.48
CA ALA A 298 -1.18 12.69 7.87
C ALA A 298 -0.93 13.79 8.91
N LYS A 299 -1.65 13.77 10.03
CA LYS A 299 -1.49 14.76 11.12
C LYS A 299 -0.11 14.67 11.77
N THR A 300 0.36 13.45 12.05
CA THR A 300 1.70 13.22 12.62
C THR A 300 2.80 13.73 11.71
N ARG A 301 2.67 13.50 10.41
CA ARG A 301 3.62 14.02 9.43
C ARG A 301 3.61 15.55 9.36
N LYS A 302 2.43 16.18 9.40
CA LYS A 302 2.30 17.65 9.43
C LYS A 302 3.03 18.25 10.64
N GLU A 303 2.90 17.63 11.81
CA GLU A 303 3.60 18.06 13.02
C GLU A 303 5.11 17.79 12.95
N LEU A 304 5.52 16.58 12.54
CA LEU A 304 6.94 16.23 12.35
C LEU A 304 7.64 17.16 11.36
N ARG A 305 6.95 17.63 10.32
CA ARG A 305 7.52 18.54 9.32
C ARG A 305 8.02 19.85 9.92
N LYS A 306 7.41 20.31 11.02
CA LYS A 306 7.82 21.52 11.75
C LYS A 306 9.21 21.35 12.39
N ASP A 307 9.53 20.15 12.87
CA ASP A 307 10.82 19.84 13.52
C ASP A 307 11.87 19.29 12.55
N PHE A 308 11.42 18.66 11.46
CA PHE A 308 12.23 17.98 10.48
C PHE A 308 11.98 18.60 9.10
N PRO A 309 12.61 19.76 8.79
CA PRO A 309 12.43 20.45 7.53
C PRO A 309 12.83 19.59 6.32
N ARG A 310 12.46 20.07 5.13
CA ARG A 310 12.72 19.40 3.84
C ARG A 310 14.18 18.93 3.76
N GLY A 311 14.39 17.62 3.66
CA GLY A 311 15.71 16.98 3.57
C GLY A 311 16.04 15.96 4.68
N HIS A 312 15.26 15.90 5.76
CA HIS A 312 15.43 14.83 6.74
C HIS A 312 15.15 13.45 6.12
N ARG A 313 16.20 12.64 6.02
CA ARG A 313 16.26 11.43 5.21
C ARG A 313 15.23 10.36 5.58
N LEU A 314 15.13 10.02 6.87
CA LEU A 314 14.15 9.03 7.35
C LEU A 314 12.71 9.55 7.24
N PHE A 315 12.53 10.85 7.45
CA PHE A 315 11.22 11.48 7.30
C PHE A 315 10.75 11.44 5.84
N HIS A 316 11.66 11.71 4.89
CA HIS A 316 11.39 11.55 3.47
C HIS A 316 11.06 10.08 3.12
N PHE A 317 11.83 9.12 3.63
CA PHE A 317 11.55 7.70 3.40
C PHE A 317 10.14 7.29 3.89
N THR A 318 9.77 7.65 5.11
CA THR A 318 8.43 7.35 5.66
C THR A 318 7.34 8.07 4.88
N THR A 319 7.57 9.33 4.49
CA THR A 319 6.60 10.11 3.71
C THR A 319 6.29 9.45 2.37
N VAL A 320 7.32 9.02 1.64
CA VAL A 320 7.17 8.35 0.35
C VAL A 320 6.49 6.98 0.50
N ALA A 321 6.87 6.20 1.51
CA ALA A 321 6.24 4.91 1.78
C ALA A 321 4.74 5.07 2.04
N ASP A 322 4.37 6.06 2.86
CA ASP A 322 2.98 6.34 3.17
C ASP A 322 2.19 6.90 1.97
N GLN A 323 2.76 7.80 1.17
CA GLN A 323 2.16 8.26 -0.09
C GLN A 323 1.85 7.08 -1.03
N PHE A 324 2.78 6.13 -1.16
CA PHE A 324 2.55 4.92 -1.95
C PHE A 324 1.43 4.07 -1.34
N PHE A 325 1.39 3.91 -0.02
CA PHE A 325 0.38 3.12 0.67
C PHE A 325 -1.04 3.67 0.53
N ILE A 326 -1.16 5.00 0.49
CA ILE A 326 -2.43 5.70 0.27
C ILE A 326 -2.83 5.58 -1.21
N LEU A 327 -1.93 5.93 -2.15
CA LEU A 327 -2.21 5.88 -3.58
C LEU A 327 -2.75 4.52 -4.05
N ARG A 328 -2.11 3.41 -3.64
CA ARG A 328 -2.57 2.07 -4.03
C ARG A 328 -3.93 1.70 -3.42
N SER A 329 -4.25 2.19 -2.22
CA SER A 329 -5.57 1.99 -1.59
C SER A 329 -6.64 2.77 -2.33
N ASP A 330 -6.34 4.00 -2.72
CA ASP A 330 -7.28 4.88 -3.40
C ASP A 330 -7.55 4.42 -4.84
N ILE A 331 -6.53 3.91 -5.55
CA ILE A 331 -6.72 3.24 -6.85
C ILE A 331 -7.65 2.02 -6.71
N ARG A 332 -7.41 1.15 -5.72
CA ARG A 332 -8.27 -0.02 -5.45
C ARG A 332 -9.71 0.40 -5.15
N ALA A 333 -9.90 1.37 -4.26
CA ALA A 333 -11.20 1.88 -3.87
C ALA A 333 -11.95 2.49 -5.06
N LYS A 334 -11.26 3.27 -5.91
CA LYS A 334 -11.83 3.87 -7.11
C LYS A 334 -12.24 2.80 -8.14
N LYS A 335 -11.37 1.82 -8.43
CA LYS A 335 -11.72 0.69 -9.31
C LYS A 335 -12.96 -0.05 -8.80
N ARG A 336 -13.02 -0.36 -7.50
CA ARG A 336 -14.17 -1.06 -6.91
C ARG A 336 -15.45 -0.23 -7.00
N THR A 337 -15.39 1.06 -6.67
CA THR A 337 -16.56 1.96 -6.74
C THR A 337 -17.10 2.06 -8.17
N VAL A 338 -16.20 2.19 -9.15
CA VAL A 338 -16.56 2.19 -10.58
C VAL A 338 -17.15 0.85 -10.99
N ALA A 339 -16.57 -0.27 -10.54
CA ALA A 339 -17.04 -1.61 -10.86
C ALA A 339 -18.41 -1.94 -10.23
N ASP A 340 -18.65 -1.52 -9.00
CA ASP A 340 -19.95 -1.65 -8.33
C ASP A 340 -21.03 -0.79 -9.02
N SER A 341 -20.63 0.36 -9.57
CA SER A 341 -21.53 1.25 -10.33
C SER A 341 -21.93 0.68 -11.70
N LEU A 342 -21.06 -0.12 -12.34
CA LEU A 342 -21.35 -0.77 -13.63
C LEU A 342 -22.63 -1.62 -13.61
N ILE A 343 -22.95 -2.25 -12.47
CA ILE A 343 -24.10 -3.15 -12.34
C ILE A 343 -25.42 -2.40 -12.58
N ARG A 344 -25.48 -1.13 -12.16
CA ARG A 344 -26.69 -0.29 -12.18
C ARG A 344 -26.65 0.84 -13.21
N SER A 345 -25.55 0.98 -13.94
CA SER A 345 -25.37 2.09 -14.88
C SER A 345 -26.10 1.89 -16.20
N ASP A 346 -26.45 3.00 -16.85
CA ASP A 346 -26.91 2.99 -18.23
C ASP A 346 -25.82 2.51 -19.19
N ILE A 347 -26.26 2.01 -20.35
CA ILE A 347 -25.37 1.43 -21.35
C ILE A 347 -24.32 2.43 -21.87
N SER A 348 -24.64 3.73 -21.86
CA SER A 348 -23.74 4.83 -22.25
C SER A 348 -22.54 5.00 -21.31
N ASN A 349 -22.69 4.65 -20.03
CA ASN A 349 -21.63 4.82 -19.02
C ASN A 349 -20.71 3.59 -18.90
N VAL A 350 -21.04 2.48 -19.55
CA VAL A 350 -20.26 1.24 -19.47
C VAL A 350 -18.86 1.43 -20.05
N THR A 351 -18.75 1.98 -21.26
CA THR A 351 -17.44 2.22 -21.90
C THR A 351 -16.59 3.19 -21.10
N PRO A 352 -17.10 4.35 -20.63
CA PRO A 352 -16.31 5.22 -19.77
C PRO A 352 -15.78 4.55 -18.50
N PHE A 353 -16.62 3.79 -17.79
CA PHE A 353 -16.21 3.07 -16.59
C PHE A 353 -15.13 2.01 -16.88
N HIS A 354 -15.27 1.27 -17.99
CA HIS A 354 -14.24 0.34 -18.45
C HIS A 354 -12.91 1.04 -18.77
N LEU A 355 -12.94 2.24 -19.36
CA LEU A 355 -11.74 3.02 -19.65
C LEU A 355 -11.08 3.55 -18.37
N ILE A 356 -11.84 3.95 -17.35
CA ILE A 356 -11.29 4.30 -16.03
C ILE A 356 -10.52 3.12 -15.44
N ILE A 357 -11.11 1.92 -15.42
CA ILE A 357 -10.45 0.70 -14.93
C ILE A 357 -9.19 0.41 -15.73
N ALA A 358 -9.24 0.52 -17.05
CA ALA A 358 -8.08 0.32 -17.92
C ALA A 358 -6.92 1.27 -17.60
N VAL A 359 -7.18 2.57 -17.48
CA VAL A 359 -6.14 3.55 -17.14
C VAL A 359 -5.53 3.26 -15.78
N LEU A 360 -6.36 2.95 -14.77
CA LEU A 360 -5.89 2.60 -13.44
C LEU A 360 -5.06 1.30 -13.43
N SER A 361 -5.47 0.26 -14.16
CA SER A 361 -4.70 -0.98 -14.32
C SER A 361 -3.37 -0.74 -15.03
N ALA A 362 -3.31 0.22 -15.97
CA ALA A 362 -2.06 0.61 -16.60
C ALA A 362 -1.09 1.28 -15.60
N VAL A 363 -1.61 2.13 -14.73
CA VAL A 363 -0.84 2.71 -13.61
C VAL A 363 -0.36 1.61 -12.66
N GLU A 364 -1.23 0.69 -12.27
CA GLU A 364 -0.88 -0.42 -11.38
C GLU A 364 0.22 -1.31 -11.96
N ALA A 365 0.21 -1.59 -13.25
CA ALA A 365 1.28 -2.36 -13.92
C ALA A 365 2.65 -1.69 -13.73
N GLN A 366 2.73 -0.37 -13.91
CA GLN A 366 3.95 0.39 -13.68
C GLN A 366 4.36 0.37 -12.19
N LEU A 367 3.39 0.53 -11.29
CA LEU A 367 3.61 0.45 -9.83
C LEU A 367 4.08 -0.94 -9.38
N LEU A 368 3.55 -2.02 -9.96
CA LEU A 368 3.96 -3.40 -9.67
C LEU A 368 5.43 -3.63 -10.02
N MET A 369 5.86 -3.11 -11.17
CA MET A 369 7.26 -3.22 -11.60
C MET A 369 8.18 -2.42 -10.67
N VAL A 370 7.93 -1.11 -10.50
CA VAL A 370 8.82 -0.26 -9.68
C VAL A 370 8.85 -0.70 -8.22
N HIS A 371 7.70 -1.08 -7.64
CA HIS A 371 7.63 -1.53 -6.26
C HIS A 371 8.40 -2.83 -6.04
N LYS A 372 8.30 -3.79 -6.96
CA LYS A 372 9.06 -5.04 -6.82
C LYS A 372 10.56 -4.79 -6.86
N VAL A 373 11.04 -3.90 -7.74
CA VAL A 373 12.47 -3.53 -7.80
C VAL A 373 12.93 -2.82 -6.52
N TYR A 374 12.13 -1.90 -6.00
CA TYR A 374 12.41 -1.13 -4.78
C TYR A 374 11.95 -1.82 -3.49
N ALA A 375 11.51 -3.07 -3.57
CA ALA A 375 11.06 -3.86 -2.42
C ALA A 375 12.14 -3.85 -1.34
N LEU A 376 11.74 -3.65 -0.08
CA LEU A 376 12.68 -3.51 1.03
C LEU A 376 13.37 -4.84 1.29
N PHE A 377 14.63 -4.80 1.69
CA PHE A 377 15.35 -5.96 2.20
C PHE A 377 14.88 -6.29 3.61
N VAL A 378 14.87 -7.59 3.93
CA VAL A 378 14.48 -8.12 5.24
C VAL A 378 15.71 -8.67 5.94
N ASP A 379 16.14 -8.01 7.01
CA ASP A 379 17.31 -8.42 7.79
C ASP A 379 16.97 -8.52 9.28
N GLU A 380 17.52 -9.53 9.94
CA GLU A 380 17.26 -9.82 11.36
C GLU A 380 17.58 -8.63 12.28
N LYS A 381 18.61 -7.84 11.97
CA LYS A 381 19.04 -6.70 12.78
C LYS A 381 18.43 -5.39 12.31
N LEU A 382 18.50 -5.13 11.01
CA LEU A 382 18.07 -3.85 10.41
C LEU A 382 16.56 -3.77 10.20
N GLY A 383 15.87 -4.90 10.20
CA GLY A 383 14.45 -4.98 9.87
C GLY A 383 14.18 -4.83 8.38
N LEU A 384 13.06 -4.18 8.08
CA LEU A 384 12.74 -3.74 6.72
C LEU A 384 13.52 -2.48 6.35
N TYR A 385 14.49 -2.61 5.44
CA TYR A 385 15.38 -1.51 5.06
C TYR A 385 15.58 -1.41 3.54
N GLY A 386 15.97 -0.23 3.04
CA GLY A 386 16.22 -0.05 1.61
C GLY A 386 16.24 1.40 1.14
N LYS A 387 15.84 1.60 -0.12
CA LYS A 387 15.62 2.92 -0.73
C LYS A 387 14.12 3.22 -0.78
N PRO A 388 13.71 4.50 -0.67
CA PRO A 388 12.33 4.88 -0.89
C PRO A 388 11.99 4.68 -2.36
N LEU A 389 10.70 4.49 -2.64
CA LEU A 389 10.21 4.54 -4.01
C LEU A 389 10.54 5.90 -4.65
N PRO A 390 10.71 5.96 -5.98
CA PRO A 390 10.89 7.24 -6.63
C PRO A 390 9.66 8.12 -6.50
N GLN A 391 9.78 9.23 -5.77
CA GLN A 391 8.67 10.17 -5.57
C GLN A 391 8.07 10.66 -6.90
N LYS A 392 8.92 10.89 -7.92
CA LYS A 392 8.47 11.30 -9.25
C LYS A 392 7.51 10.30 -9.91
N VAL A 393 7.71 9.00 -9.68
CA VAL A 393 6.82 7.96 -10.20
C VAL A 393 5.45 8.03 -9.50
N LEU A 394 5.46 8.23 -8.17
CA LEU A 394 4.23 8.38 -7.38
C LEU A 394 3.45 9.64 -7.75
N GLU A 395 4.13 10.78 -7.95
CA GLU A 395 3.51 12.05 -8.37
C GLU A 395 2.79 11.91 -9.72
N ILE A 396 3.43 11.29 -10.72
CA ILE A 396 2.81 11.09 -12.03
C ILE A 396 1.63 10.13 -11.91
N ALA A 397 1.79 9.02 -11.18
CA ALA A 397 0.72 8.05 -10.97
C ALA A 397 -0.49 8.67 -10.25
N PHE A 398 -0.24 9.55 -9.27
CA PHE A 398 -1.28 10.29 -8.57
C PHE A 398 -1.99 11.30 -9.48
N ASN A 399 -1.27 12.05 -10.30
CA ASN A 399 -1.88 12.97 -11.26
C ASN A 399 -2.81 12.22 -12.23
N ILE A 400 -2.39 11.05 -12.72
CA ILE A 400 -3.26 10.20 -13.55
C ILE A 400 -4.51 9.78 -12.77
N TYR A 401 -4.34 9.33 -11.52
CA TYR A 401 -5.47 8.96 -10.66
C TYR A 401 -6.48 10.10 -10.51
N LEU A 402 -6.04 11.34 -10.26
CA LEU A 402 -6.92 12.50 -10.16
C LEU A 402 -7.64 12.81 -11.48
N MET A 403 -6.94 12.69 -12.61
CA MET A 403 -7.52 12.97 -13.93
C MET A 403 -8.55 11.93 -14.39
N THR A 404 -8.49 10.70 -13.85
CA THR A 404 -9.43 9.64 -14.24
C THR A 404 -10.84 9.94 -13.74
N GLY A 405 -11.77 10.13 -14.67
CA GLY A 405 -13.18 10.37 -14.40
C GLY A 405 -14.01 10.04 -15.63
N VAL A 406 -15.33 10.02 -15.49
CA VAL A 406 -16.25 9.72 -16.60
C VAL A 406 -16.02 10.72 -17.75
N ASP A 407 -15.75 11.98 -17.42
CA ASP A 407 -15.54 13.02 -18.43
C ASP A 407 -14.21 12.91 -19.17
N SER A 408 -13.14 12.53 -18.48
CA SER A 408 -11.81 12.37 -19.09
C SER A 408 -11.67 11.03 -19.82
N CYS A 409 -12.47 10.03 -19.47
CA CYS A 409 -12.40 8.67 -20.00
C CYS A 409 -13.62 8.34 -20.88
N LYS A 410 -14.16 9.28 -21.67
CA LYS A 410 -15.40 9.04 -22.46
C LYS A 410 -15.27 7.95 -23.52
N THR A 411 -14.22 8.01 -24.34
CA THR A 411 -14.06 7.19 -25.54
C THR A 411 -12.59 6.93 -25.84
N MET A 412 -12.31 6.06 -26.82
CA MET A 412 -11.00 5.94 -27.44
C MET A 412 -10.90 6.86 -28.68
N PRO A 413 -9.75 7.50 -28.96
CA PRO A 413 -8.53 7.51 -28.16
C PRO A 413 -8.73 8.19 -26.79
N LEU A 414 -7.92 7.80 -25.81
CA LEU A 414 -7.94 8.40 -24.47
C LEU A 414 -7.66 9.90 -24.55
N ASN A 415 -8.09 10.64 -23.52
CA ASN A 415 -7.73 12.05 -23.34
C ASN A 415 -6.21 12.23 -23.45
N GLU A 416 -5.79 13.21 -24.26
CA GLU A 416 -4.38 13.45 -24.57
C GLU A 416 -3.54 13.67 -23.32
N ASN A 417 -4.04 14.40 -22.33
CA ASN A 417 -3.33 14.64 -21.07
C ASN A 417 -3.10 13.33 -20.29
N ILE A 418 -4.09 12.43 -20.28
CA ILE A 418 -3.95 11.11 -19.63
C ILE A 418 -2.88 10.28 -20.35
N GLU A 419 -2.92 10.26 -21.69
CA GLU A 419 -1.94 9.51 -22.48
C GLU A 419 -0.51 10.06 -22.29
N GLU A 420 -0.33 11.38 -22.30
CA GLU A 420 0.96 12.03 -22.02
C GLU A 420 1.50 11.70 -20.62
N CYS A 421 0.63 11.69 -19.61
CA CYS A 421 1.00 11.31 -18.25
C CYS A 421 1.37 9.82 -18.17
N LEU A 422 0.64 8.93 -18.83
CA LEU A 422 0.97 7.51 -18.91
C LEU A 422 2.33 7.27 -19.58
N GLN A 423 2.63 7.97 -20.68
CA GLN A 423 3.95 7.89 -21.32
C GLN A 423 5.07 8.40 -20.39
N SER A 424 4.81 9.49 -19.66
CA SER A 424 5.72 10.03 -18.66
C SER A 424 5.96 9.03 -17.51
N LEU A 425 4.92 8.34 -17.06
CA LEU A 425 5.00 7.29 -16.04
C LEU A 425 5.84 6.11 -16.52
N ARG A 426 5.56 5.58 -17.72
CA ARG A 426 6.32 4.47 -18.34
C ARG A 426 7.80 4.81 -18.45
N LYS A 427 8.13 6.04 -18.88
CA LYS A 427 9.52 6.52 -18.95
C LYS A 427 10.17 6.61 -17.58
N ALA A 428 9.51 7.24 -16.61
CA ALA A 428 10.03 7.40 -15.26
C ALA A 428 10.29 6.03 -14.59
N THR A 429 9.34 5.09 -14.70
CA THR A 429 9.49 3.72 -14.17
C THR A 429 10.74 3.03 -14.73
N ARG A 430 10.96 3.05 -16.04
CA ARG A 430 12.19 2.49 -16.66
C ARG A 430 13.45 3.17 -16.14
N ASP A 431 13.48 4.50 -16.13
CA ASP A 431 14.66 5.27 -15.75
C ASP A 431 15.09 4.97 -14.30
N TRP A 432 14.13 4.86 -13.38
CA TRP A 432 14.39 4.55 -11.97
C TRP A 432 14.71 3.08 -11.72
N ILE A 433 14.08 2.13 -12.42
CA ILE A 433 14.45 0.71 -12.36
C ILE A 433 15.90 0.51 -12.80
N ARG A 434 16.30 1.15 -13.91
CA ARG A 434 17.69 1.18 -14.37
C ARG A 434 18.63 1.75 -13.30
N GLN A 435 18.29 2.87 -12.69
CA GLN A 435 19.12 3.48 -11.65
C GLN A 435 19.28 2.57 -10.43
N TYR A 436 18.22 1.86 -10.06
CA TYR A 436 18.26 0.94 -8.93
C TYR A 436 19.24 -0.20 -9.18
N TYR A 437 19.06 -0.91 -10.30
CA TYR A 437 19.92 -2.05 -10.64
C TYR A 437 21.36 -1.67 -10.96
N ARG A 438 21.62 -0.46 -11.48
CA ARG A 438 22.99 0.03 -11.73
C ARG A 438 23.77 0.38 -10.46
N GLY A 439 23.14 0.47 -9.29
CA GLY A 439 23.94 0.67 -8.08
C GLY A 439 23.22 0.80 -6.75
N TYR A 440 21.93 1.12 -6.68
CA TYR A 440 21.25 1.13 -5.38
C TYR A 440 21.06 -0.26 -4.80
N GLU A 441 20.87 -1.27 -5.65
CA GLU A 441 20.76 -2.65 -5.17
C GLU A 441 22.06 -3.12 -4.49
N ASP A 442 23.21 -2.94 -5.14
CA ASP A 442 24.53 -3.28 -4.56
C ASP A 442 24.77 -2.60 -3.21
N LYS A 443 24.33 -1.34 -3.08
CA LYS A 443 24.40 -0.57 -1.82
C LYS A 443 23.50 -1.14 -0.72
N CYS A 444 22.32 -1.65 -1.07
CA CYS A 444 21.44 -2.28 -0.08
C CYS A 444 21.97 -3.67 0.32
N GLU A 445 22.44 -4.45 -0.65
CA GLU A 445 23.04 -5.76 -0.44
C GLU A 445 24.30 -5.71 0.42
N SER A 446 25.08 -4.62 0.37
CA SER A 446 26.28 -4.45 1.20
C SER A 446 25.97 -4.32 2.69
N ASN A 447 24.74 -3.90 3.05
CA ASN A 447 24.26 -3.81 4.42
C ASN A 447 23.55 -5.09 4.90
N TYR A 448 23.29 -6.04 4.01
CA TYR A 448 22.58 -7.28 4.33
C TYR A 448 23.46 -8.20 5.19
N THR A 449 22.95 -8.63 6.34
CA THR A 449 23.69 -9.47 7.28
C THR A 449 23.14 -10.89 7.38
N LYS A 450 21.84 -11.04 7.67
CA LYS A 450 21.24 -12.35 7.94
C LYS A 450 19.74 -12.38 7.66
N ASN A 451 19.28 -13.52 7.14
CA ASN A 451 17.87 -13.84 6.88
C ASN A 451 17.07 -13.90 8.18
N VAL A 452 15.81 -13.48 8.11
CA VAL A 452 14.83 -13.66 9.18
C VAL A 452 14.22 -15.05 9.04
N TYR A 453 14.29 -15.84 10.11
CA TYR A 453 13.64 -17.13 10.17
C TYR A 453 12.17 -16.96 10.52
N VAL A 454 11.29 -17.26 9.56
CA VAL A 454 9.85 -17.24 9.76
C VAL A 454 9.41 -18.59 10.34
N ASN A 455 9.01 -18.58 11.61
CA ASN A 455 8.38 -19.74 12.23
C ASN A 455 6.86 -19.62 12.13
N ILE A 456 6.26 -20.31 11.16
CA ILE A 456 4.82 -20.30 10.92
C ILE A 456 4.04 -20.89 12.11
N GLU A 457 4.63 -21.87 12.81
CA GLU A 457 4.01 -22.56 13.96
C GLU A 457 4.19 -21.81 15.29
N SER A 458 4.87 -20.67 15.29
CA SER A 458 5.07 -19.86 16.49
C SER A 458 3.74 -19.22 16.92
N GLY A 459 3.25 -19.60 18.10
CA GLY A 459 2.07 -18.98 18.74
C GLY A 459 2.27 -17.53 19.20
N TYR A 460 3.44 -16.93 18.95
CA TYR A 460 3.75 -15.53 19.23
C TYR A 460 3.36 -14.56 18.10
N ASN A 461 2.76 -15.04 17.01
CA ASN A 461 2.34 -14.17 15.91
C ASN A 461 0.85 -13.87 16.04
N PHE A 462 0.52 -12.58 16.09
CA PHE A 462 -0.87 -12.15 16.21
C PHE A 462 -1.41 -11.65 14.86
N PHE A 463 -2.29 -12.43 14.27
CA PHE A 463 -3.04 -12.02 13.08
C PHE A 463 -4.52 -11.86 13.42
N PRO A 464 -5.19 -10.77 13.01
CA PRO A 464 -6.63 -10.61 13.21
C PRO A 464 -7.45 -11.76 12.60
N TYR A 465 -6.95 -12.35 11.52
CA TYR A 465 -7.52 -13.50 10.85
C TYR A 465 -6.43 -14.51 10.51
N GLU A 466 -6.65 -15.77 10.88
CA GLU A 466 -5.81 -16.89 10.47
C GLU A 466 -6.08 -17.21 8.98
N LEU A 467 -5.00 -17.38 8.22
CA LEU A 467 -5.02 -17.75 6.81
C LEU A 467 -4.06 -18.92 6.60
N LYS A 468 -4.46 -19.84 5.72
CA LYS A 468 -3.70 -21.03 5.35
C LYS A 468 -3.46 -21.06 3.86
N VAL A 469 -2.44 -21.80 3.43
CA VAL A 469 -2.13 -21.95 2.00
C VAL A 469 -3.30 -22.65 1.30
N GLU A 470 -3.95 -23.60 1.96
CA GLU A 470 -5.08 -24.37 1.46
C GLU A 470 -6.38 -23.57 1.33
N ASP A 471 -6.43 -22.34 1.88
CA ASP A 471 -7.58 -21.44 1.70
C ASP A 471 -7.63 -20.85 0.28
N PHE A 472 -6.56 -21.04 -0.51
CA PHE A 472 -6.39 -20.54 -1.87
C PHE A 472 -6.35 -21.71 -2.88
N PRO A 473 -6.59 -21.44 -4.19
CA PRO A 473 -6.41 -22.45 -5.23
C PRO A 473 -5.01 -23.07 -5.21
N GLU A 474 -4.91 -24.37 -5.49
CA GLU A 474 -3.64 -25.10 -5.54
C GLU A 474 -2.67 -24.48 -6.55
N GLU A 475 -3.20 -23.96 -7.66
CA GLU A 475 -2.46 -23.31 -8.73
C GLU A 475 -1.68 -22.07 -8.28
N ILE A 476 -2.09 -21.44 -7.16
CA ILE A 476 -1.41 -20.27 -6.60
C ILE A 476 -0.73 -20.56 -5.26
N ALA A 477 -0.58 -21.84 -4.87
CA ALA A 477 -0.04 -22.23 -3.55
C ALA A 477 1.34 -21.61 -3.25
N HIS A 478 2.18 -21.41 -4.27
CA HIS A 478 3.46 -20.72 -4.11
C HIS A 478 3.27 -19.24 -3.70
N HIS A 479 2.37 -18.51 -4.35
CA HIS A 479 2.04 -17.13 -3.97
C HIS A 479 1.36 -17.08 -2.61
N ALA A 480 0.44 -17.99 -2.31
CA ALA A 480 -0.19 -18.07 -0.99
C ALA A 480 0.84 -18.30 0.13
N LYS A 481 1.88 -19.10 -0.11
CA LYS A 481 2.99 -19.26 0.84
C LYS A 481 3.76 -17.95 1.06
N LEU A 482 4.09 -17.23 -0.02
CA LEU A 482 4.78 -15.94 0.05
C LEU A 482 3.91 -14.85 0.69
N MET A 483 2.59 -14.90 0.48
CA MET A 483 1.62 -14.05 1.17
C MET A 483 1.75 -14.22 2.68
N MET A 484 1.73 -15.47 3.15
CA MET A 484 1.88 -15.77 4.58
C MET A 484 3.24 -15.29 5.09
N GLU A 485 4.32 -15.57 4.36
CA GLU A 485 5.68 -15.11 4.71
C GLU A 485 5.75 -13.58 4.88
N HIS A 486 5.11 -12.81 4.01
CA HIS A 486 5.02 -11.36 4.15
C HIS A 486 4.26 -10.91 5.40
N LEU A 487 3.18 -11.59 5.80
CA LEU A 487 2.48 -11.29 7.06
C LEU A 487 3.42 -11.47 8.26
N TYR A 488 4.25 -12.51 8.24
CA TYR A 488 5.27 -12.71 9.28
C TYR A 488 6.37 -11.64 9.25
N PHE A 489 6.79 -11.16 8.08
CA PHE A 489 7.74 -10.05 8.00
C PHE A 489 7.15 -8.74 8.54
N GLU A 490 5.87 -8.49 8.29
CA GLU A 490 5.15 -7.35 8.86
C GLU A 490 5.12 -7.42 10.39
N GLU A 491 4.72 -8.57 10.95
CA GLU A 491 4.66 -8.79 12.40
C GLU A 491 6.05 -8.69 13.06
N PHE A 492 7.06 -9.29 12.42
CA PHE A 492 8.46 -9.13 12.84
C PHE A 492 8.88 -7.66 12.90
N GLU A 493 8.59 -6.88 11.86
CA GLU A 493 8.96 -5.47 11.81
C GLU A 493 8.20 -4.64 12.87
N LEU A 494 6.92 -4.93 13.11
CA LEU A 494 6.12 -4.25 14.14
C LEU A 494 6.71 -4.44 15.54
N ASN A 495 7.08 -5.68 15.89
CA ASN A 495 7.71 -6.00 17.16
C ASN A 495 9.12 -5.39 17.27
N ARG A 496 9.90 -5.45 16.19
CA ARG A 496 11.24 -4.85 16.13
C ARG A 496 11.19 -3.33 16.27
N LEU A 497 10.27 -2.65 15.58
CA LEU A 497 10.08 -1.20 15.66
C LEU A 497 9.60 -0.77 17.04
N SER A 498 8.72 -1.56 17.68
CA SER A 498 8.30 -1.31 19.07
C SER A 498 9.49 -1.32 20.03
N THR A 499 10.41 -2.28 19.84
CA THR A 499 11.68 -2.34 20.58
C THR A 499 12.58 -1.14 20.27
N GLN A 500 12.75 -0.77 19.00
CA GLN A 500 13.53 0.40 18.61
C GLN A 500 12.96 1.70 19.19
N LEU A 501 11.64 1.85 19.26
CA LEU A 501 11.00 3.01 19.87
C LEU A 501 11.34 3.11 21.37
N SER A 502 11.28 2.00 22.12
CA SER A 502 11.69 1.95 23.53
C SER A 502 13.16 2.33 23.71
N GLN A 503 14.04 1.82 22.84
CA GLN A 503 15.46 2.16 22.84
C GLN A 503 15.70 3.65 22.57
N VAL A 504 15.02 4.23 21.59
CA VAL A 504 15.17 5.66 21.25
C VAL A 504 14.63 6.56 22.37
N ARG A 505 13.48 6.23 22.96
CA ARG A 505 12.92 6.97 24.11
C ARG A 505 13.87 6.94 25.31
N THR A 506 14.39 5.77 25.65
CA THR A 506 15.36 5.61 26.74
C THR A 506 16.67 6.32 26.41
N GLY A 507 17.11 6.24 25.15
CA GLY A 507 18.31 6.90 24.67
C GLY A 507 18.20 8.42 24.76
N TYR A 508 17.04 8.99 24.42
CA TYR A 508 16.79 10.42 24.55
C TYR A 508 16.83 10.89 26.01
N SER A 509 16.21 10.13 26.93
CA SER A 509 16.13 10.52 28.34
C SER A 509 17.39 10.24 29.16
N SER A 510 18.22 9.28 28.75
CA SER A 510 19.33 8.76 29.55
C SER A 510 20.61 8.48 28.76
N TRP A 511 20.96 9.34 27.79
CA TRP A 511 22.21 9.16 27.03
C TRP A 511 23.46 9.43 27.90
N PRO A 512 24.56 8.65 27.78
CA PRO A 512 25.77 8.90 28.55
C PRO A 512 26.42 10.22 28.17
N SER A 513 26.77 11.03 29.17
CA SER A 513 27.46 12.32 28.99
C SER A 513 28.99 12.20 28.90
N LYS A 514 29.54 10.99 28.83
CA LYS A 514 31.00 10.76 28.82
C LYS A 514 31.61 11.29 27.52
N GLU A 515 32.74 11.97 27.61
CA GLU A 515 33.49 12.45 26.46
C GLU A 515 33.87 11.30 25.50
N GLY A 516 33.77 11.54 24.19
CA GLY A 516 34.01 10.53 23.15
C GLY A 516 32.82 9.59 22.88
N THR A 517 31.73 9.67 23.65
CA THR A 517 30.50 8.90 23.36
C THR A 517 29.83 9.44 22.11
N PRO A 518 29.57 8.61 21.07
CA PRO A 518 28.80 9.04 19.92
C PRO A 518 27.39 9.50 20.33
N SER A 519 26.87 10.54 19.69
CA SER A 519 25.48 10.98 19.89
C SER A 519 24.50 9.87 19.51
N LEU A 520 23.32 9.85 20.14
CA LEU A 520 22.21 9.00 19.69
C LEU A 520 21.90 9.33 18.22
N SER A 521 21.97 8.33 17.35
CA SER A 521 21.68 8.46 15.92
C SER A 521 20.71 7.38 15.48
N LEU A 522 19.76 7.78 14.62
CA LEU A 522 18.96 6.86 13.82
C LEU A 522 19.62 6.65 12.45
N ASN A 523 19.45 5.45 11.89
CA ASN A 523 19.97 5.02 10.60
C ASN A 523 21.49 5.02 10.53
N ASN A 524 22.11 3.95 11.04
CA ASN A 524 23.55 3.75 10.99
C ASN A 524 24.05 3.18 9.64
N CYS A 525 23.17 3.02 8.65
CA CYS A 525 23.53 2.47 7.35
C CYS A 525 24.28 3.49 6.49
N LYS A 526 25.26 3.01 5.72
CA LYS A 526 26.02 3.83 4.75
C LYS A 526 25.23 4.00 3.44
N ASP A 527 25.77 4.81 2.53
CA ASP A 527 25.31 4.89 1.12
C ASP A 527 23.84 5.30 0.91
N HIS A 528 23.30 6.11 1.83
CA HIS A 528 21.90 6.55 1.82
C HIS A 528 20.90 5.39 1.83
N VAL A 529 21.27 4.25 2.39
CA VAL A 529 20.33 3.18 2.71
C VAL A 529 19.60 3.56 3.99
N TYR A 530 18.30 3.30 4.05
CA TYR A 530 17.44 3.72 5.15
C TYR A 530 16.99 2.50 5.96
N ALA A 531 17.41 2.48 7.22
CA ALA A 531 16.96 1.52 8.23
C ALA A 531 16.53 2.27 9.49
N PHE A 532 15.40 1.87 10.07
CA PHE A 532 14.95 2.36 11.38
C PHE A 532 15.66 1.58 12.48
N HIS A 533 16.96 1.83 12.60
CA HIS A 533 17.84 1.19 13.57
C HIS A 533 18.74 2.24 14.21
N SER A 534 18.76 2.29 15.54
CA SER A 534 19.55 3.23 16.32
C SER A 534 20.92 2.65 16.70
N ASN A 535 21.88 3.51 17.09
CA ASN A 535 23.15 3.07 17.69
C ASN A 535 23.03 2.70 19.19
N PHE A 536 21.82 2.61 19.74
CA PHE A 536 21.57 2.34 21.15
C PHE A 536 22.27 1.05 21.62
N CYS A 537 22.13 -0.05 20.89
CA CYS A 537 22.73 -1.34 21.27
C CYS A 537 24.27 -1.31 21.33
N THR A 538 24.92 -0.36 20.64
CA THR A 538 26.38 -0.22 20.63
C THR A 538 26.87 0.65 21.78
N VAL A 539 26.10 1.68 22.16
CA VAL A 539 26.49 2.65 23.20
C VAL A 539 25.97 2.26 24.59
N ARG A 540 24.77 1.70 24.66
CA ARG A 540 24.04 1.33 25.89
C ARG A 540 23.84 -0.20 26.01
N ALA A 541 24.86 -0.96 25.63
CA ALA A 541 24.84 -2.42 25.79
C ALA A 541 24.63 -2.84 27.26
N ASP A 542 25.02 -1.99 28.22
CA ASP A 542 24.89 -2.18 29.68
C ASP A 542 23.45 -2.35 30.16
N ILE A 543 22.48 -1.74 29.48
CA ILE A 543 21.05 -1.80 29.85
C ILE A 543 20.16 -2.38 28.76
N LEU A 544 20.75 -2.91 27.67
CA LEU A 544 20.01 -3.35 26.49
C LEU A 544 18.97 -4.41 26.81
N GLU A 545 19.35 -5.45 27.57
CA GLU A 545 18.44 -6.54 27.95
C GLU A 545 17.27 -6.03 28.80
N LYS A 546 17.55 -5.10 29.72
CA LYS A 546 16.50 -4.48 30.56
C LYS A 546 15.51 -3.70 29.69
N VAL A 547 15.99 -2.83 28.81
CA VAL A 547 15.13 -2.00 27.94
C VAL A 547 14.32 -2.86 26.97
N ASN A 548 14.92 -3.92 26.43
CA ASN A 548 14.20 -4.85 25.56
C ASN A 548 13.16 -5.66 26.35
N GLY A 549 13.47 -6.07 27.59
CA GLY A 549 12.52 -6.76 28.48
C GLY A 549 11.36 -5.89 28.96
N ASP A 550 11.58 -4.59 29.14
CA ASP A 550 10.56 -3.60 29.53
C ASP A 550 9.73 -3.10 28.32
N THR A 551 10.00 -3.59 27.10
CA THR A 551 9.27 -3.15 25.90
C THR A 551 7.86 -3.72 25.90
N THR A 552 6.86 -2.84 25.89
CA THR A 552 5.47 -3.21 25.61
C THR A 552 5.38 -3.89 24.25
N SER A 553 4.84 -5.10 24.23
CA SER A 553 4.65 -5.85 22.99
C SER A 553 3.79 -5.06 21.99
N PHE A 554 3.92 -5.35 20.69
CA PHE A 554 3.06 -4.70 19.71
C PHE A 554 1.58 -5.04 19.96
N GLU A 555 1.29 -6.28 20.37
CA GLU A 555 -0.05 -6.75 20.73
C GLU A 555 -0.67 -5.90 21.83
N ASP A 556 0.04 -5.70 22.95
CA ASP A 556 -0.44 -4.87 24.07
C ASP A 556 -0.68 -3.42 23.62
N ARG A 557 0.18 -2.89 22.73
CA ARG A 557 0.00 -1.55 22.13
C ARG A 557 -1.27 -1.49 21.27
N MET A 558 -1.56 -2.54 20.50
CA MET A 558 -2.76 -2.61 19.67
C MET A 558 -4.02 -2.78 20.48
N GLU A 559 -4.02 -3.66 21.48
CA GLU A 559 -5.14 -3.81 22.41
C GLU A 559 -5.47 -2.45 23.06
N PHE A 560 -4.43 -1.75 23.51
CA PHE A 560 -4.56 -0.42 24.11
C PHE A 560 -5.04 0.67 23.15
N ALA A 561 -4.67 0.60 21.87
CA ALA A 561 -5.07 1.56 20.83
C ALA A 561 -6.51 1.31 20.32
N ASN A 562 -6.93 0.04 20.28
CA ASN A 562 -8.28 -0.37 19.84
C ASN A 562 -9.31 -0.35 20.99
N TYR A 563 -8.85 -0.19 22.25
CA TYR A 563 -9.70 -0.23 23.44
C TYR A 563 -10.94 0.67 23.38
N PRO A 564 -10.86 1.96 22.96
CA PRO A 564 -12.05 2.80 22.88
C PRO A 564 -13.09 2.28 21.90
N GLY A 565 -12.65 1.84 20.71
CA GLY A 565 -13.55 1.27 19.71
C GLY A 565 -14.18 -0.05 20.17
N TYR A 566 -13.40 -0.89 20.87
CA TYR A 566 -13.89 -2.13 21.46
C TYR A 566 -15.01 -1.89 22.48
N GLU A 567 -14.80 -0.95 23.41
CA GLU A 567 -15.80 -0.62 24.44
C GLU A 567 -17.07 -0.02 23.84
N ILE A 568 -16.96 0.88 22.84
CA ILE A 568 -18.12 1.41 22.11
C ILE A 568 -18.96 0.28 21.51
N VAL A 569 -18.30 -0.69 20.85
CA VAL A 569 -18.96 -1.86 20.28
C VAL A 569 -19.62 -2.71 21.38
N CYS A 570 -18.90 -3.00 22.47
CA CYS A 570 -19.42 -3.80 23.58
C CYS A 570 -20.65 -3.17 24.25
N ILE A 571 -20.61 -1.85 24.51
CA ILE A 571 -21.75 -1.10 25.08
C ILE A 571 -22.95 -1.16 24.13
N SER A 572 -22.71 -0.97 22.82
CA SER A 572 -23.77 -1.04 21.81
C SER A 572 -24.48 -2.39 21.82
N HIS A 573 -23.72 -3.49 21.79
CA HIS A 573 -24.28 -4.85 21.87
C HIS A 573 -25.02 -5.10 23.18
N LYS A 574 -24.42 -4.73 24.32
CA LYS A 574 -25.02 -4.89 25.64
C LYS A 574 -26.38 -4.21 25.72
N VAL A 575 -26.46 -2.93 25.33
CA VAL A 575 -27.70 -2.16 25.40
C VAL A 575 -28.76 -2.70 24.43
N ILE A 576 -28.38 -3.06 23.20
CA ILE A 576 -29.29 -3.66 22.22
C ILE A 576 -29.83 -5.01 22.71
N ASP A 577 -28.99 -5.88 23.27
CA ASP A 577 -29.39 -7.19 23.76
C ASP A 577 -30.26 -7.07 25.03
N GLU A 578 -29.94 -6.15 25.95
CA GLU A 578 -30.75 -5.86 27.14
C GLU A 578 -32.15 -5.33 26.79
N LYS A 579 -32.23 -4.39 25.84
CA LYS A 579 -33.49 -3.77 25.42
C LYS A 579 -34.24 -4.56 24.36
N LYS A 580 -33.58 -5.55 23.73
CA LYS A 580 -34.08 -6.34 22.59
C LYS A 580 -34.62 -5.46 21.46
N CYS A 581 -33.98 -4.32 21.22
CA CYS A 581 -34.42 -3.28 20.29
C CYS A 581 -33.21 -2.64 19.63
N VAL A 582 -33.31 -2.30 18.35
CA VAL A 582 -32.23 -1.65 17.58
C VAL A 582 -32.71 -0.28 17.11
N PRO A 583 -32.05 0.81 17.53
CA PRO A 583 -32.38 2.16 17.07
C PRO A 583 -32.20 2.36 15.56
N SER A 584 -32.97 3.25 14.95
CA SER A 584 -32.77 3.66 13.55
C SER A 584 -31.47 4.46 13.36
N ILE A 585 -30.98 4.54 12.12
CA ILE A 585 -29.77 5.32 11.78
C ILE A 585 -29.96 6.79 12.17
N ALA A 586 -31.12 7.38 11.87
CA ALA A 586 -31.45 8.76 12.18
C ALA A 586 -31.44 9.04 13.70
N GLU A 587 -32.00 8.12 14.50
CA GLU A 587 -31.98 8.26 15.97
C GLU A 587 -30.56 8.18 16.53
N ILE A 588 -29.72 7.27 16.02
CA ILE A 588 -28.32 7.15 16.45
C ILE A 588 -27.57 8.45 16.17
N ASN A 589 -27.69 8.97 14.93
CA ASN A 589 -27.03 10.20 14.51
C ASN A 589 -27.49 11.40 15.36
N HIS A 590 -28.80 11.52 15.57
CA HIS A 590 -29.39 12.61 16.36
C HIS A 590 -28.90 12.59 17.81
N GLU A 591 -28.96 11.44 18.49
CA GLU A 591 -28.58 11.35 19.91
C GLU A 591 -27.08 11.56 20.12
N PHE A 592 -26.23 11.09 19.21
CA PHE A 592 -24.80 11.42 19.27
C PHE A 592 -24.56 12.92 19.10
N ALA A 593 -25.21 13.57 18.12
CA ALA A 593 -25.05 15.00 17.90
C ALA A 593 -25.44 15.82 19.14
N VAL A 594 -26.56 15.46 19.79
CA VAL A 594 -26.99 16.07 21.06
C VAL A 594 -25.95 15.85 22.15
N ALA A 595 -25.50 14.61 22.37
CA ALA A 595 -24.60 14.30 23.47
C ALA A 595 -23.19 14.91 23.29
N PHE A 596 -22.65 14.94 22.08
CA PHE A 596 -21.37 15.61 21.79
C PHE A 596 -21.47 17.12 21.92
N LYS A 597 -22.57 17.73 21.46
CA LYS A 597 -22.84 19.16 21.63
C LYS A 597 -22.93 19.53 23.11
N GLU A 598 -23.60 18.72 23.92
CA GLU A 598 -23.68 18.92 25.38
C GLU A 598 -22.32 18.76 26.07
N ALA A 599 -21.51 17.78 25.64
CA ALA A 599 -20.21 17.48 26.24
C ALA A 599 -19.12 18.50 25.90
N PHE A 600 -19.09 19.01 24.66
CA PHE A 600 -17.98 19.83 24.15
C PHE A 600 -18.40 21.22 23.68
N GLY A 601 -19.69 21.52 23.64
CA GLY A 601 -20.21 22.77 23.09
C GLY A 601 -19.87 22.90 21.59
N THR A 602 -19.46 24.09 21.18
CA THR A 602 -18.98 24.41 19.82
C THR A 602 -17.46 24.28 19.68
N ARG A 603 -16.75 23.73 20.67
CA ARG A 603 -15.29 23.62 20.63
C ARG A 603 -14.84 22.62 19.57
N ILE A 604 -13.77 22.98 18.87
CA ILE A 604 -13.06 22.07 17.95
C ILE A 604 -12.05 21.25 18.76
N ILE A 605 -12.09 19.92 18.64
CA ILE A 605 -11.19 18.98 19.32
C ILE A 605 -10.44 18.17 18.26
N ASP A 606 -9.10 18.24 18.29
CA ASP A 606 -8.25 17.59 17.29
C ASP A 606 -8.65 17.90 15.84
N ASP A 607 -9.08 19.14 15.55
CA ASP A 607 -9.59 19.62 14.25
C ASP A 607 -11.00 19.11 13.87
N PHE A 608 -11.73 18.48 14.80
CA PHE A 608 -13.13 18.07 14.60
C PHE A 608 -14.10 18.93 15.40
N SER A 609 -15.16 19.36 14.74
CA SER A 609 -16.38 19.86 15.37
C SER A 609 -17.11 18.73 16.13
N PHE A 610 -18.02 19.13 17.03
CA PHE A 610 -18.87 18.17 17.74
C PHE A 610 -19.73 17.31 16.78
N ASN A 611 -20.17 17.89 15.65
CA ASN A 611 -20.94 17.18 14.63
C ASN A 611 -20.11 16.10 13.93
N GLU A 612 -18.86 16.40 13.60
CA GLU A 612 -17.97 15.41 12.96
C GLU A 612 -17.59 14.29 13.92
N MET A 613 -17.35 14.60 15.20
CA MET A 613 -17.14 13.57 16.22
C MET A 613 -18.39 12.69 16.39
N ALA A 614 -19.57 13.31 16.48
CA ALA A 614 -20.84 12.59 16.56
C ALA A 614 -21.05 11.66 15.35
N TYR A 615 -20.74 12.15 14.15
CA TYR A 615 -20.82 11.38 12.92
C TYR A 615 -19.88 10.16 12.95
N GLN A 616 -18.61 10.35 13.33
CA GLN A 616 -17.65 9.23 13.42
C GLN A 616 -18.13 8.15 14.38
N PHE A 617 -18.62 8.53 15.57
CA PHE A 617 -19.12 7.56 16.54
C PHE A 617 -20.39 6.86 16.05
N ALA A 618 -21.28 7.60 15.40
CA ALA A 618 -22.48 7.05 14.81
C ALA A 618 -22.15 6.04 13.69
N GLU A 619 -21.15 6.31 12.86
CA GLU A 619 -20.67 5.38 11.83
C GLU A 619 -20.17 4.08 12.45
N ILE A 620 -19.40 4.13 13.54
CA ILE A 620 -18.92 2.92 14.25
C ILE A 620 -20.11 2.05 14.68
N VAL A 621 -21.10 2.65 15.35
CA VAL A 621 -22.26 1.94 15.86
C VAL A 621 -23.14 1.39 14.73
N ASN A 622 -23.41 2.19 13.71
CA ASN A 622 -24.21 1.78 12.55
C ASN A 622 -23.55 0.64 11.78
N ALA A 623 -22.23 0.74 11.53
CA ALA A 623 -21.46 -0.30 10.86
C ALA A 623 -21.52 -1.63 11.65
N GLU A 624 -21.39 -1.59 12.98
CA GLU A 624 -21.45 -2.79 13.83
C GLU A 624 -22.85 -3.43 13.83
N ILE A 625 -23.90 -2.61 13.86
CA ILE A 625 -25.31 -3.05 13.76
C ILE A 625 -25.55 -3.80 12.44
N ASP A 626 -25.06 -3.24 11.34
CA ASP A 626 -25.20 -3.81 10.01
C ASP A 626 -24.36 -5.08 9.85
N PHE A 627 -23.11 -5.06 10.34
CA PHE A 627 -22.19 -6.19 10.33
C PHE A 627 -22.82 -7.44 10.98
N ASN A 628 -23.40 -7.27 12.16
CA ASN A 628 -24.01 -8.37 12.92
C ASN A 628 -25.46 -8.68 12.53
N ASN A 629 -26.01 -7.99 11.51
CA ASN A 629 -27.42 -8.09 11.12
C ASN A 629 -28.39 -7.92 12.31
N LEU A 630 -28.06 -7.07 13.29
CA LEU A 630 -28.86 -6.94 14.52
C LEU A 630 -30.28 -6.48 14.22
N ARG A 631 -30.47 -5.64 13.18
CA ARG A 631 -31.79 -5.21 12.69
C ARG A 631 -32.67 -6.38 12.23
N LYS A 632 -32.08 -7.47 11.71
CA LYS A 632 -32.82 -8.69 11.35
C LYS A 632 -33.14 -9.54 12.59
N LYS A 633 -32.22 -9.60 13.56
CA LYS A 633 -32.38 -10.34 14.82
C LYS A 633 -33.47 -9.73 15.70
N TYR A 634 -33.51 -8.40 15.81
CA TYR A 634 -34.44 -7.64 16.64
C TYR A 634 -35.35 -6.75 15.80
N LYS A 635 -36.42 -7.34 15.24
CA LYS A 635 -37.39 -6.62 14.39
C LYS A 635 -38.29 -5.63 15.16
N TYR A 636 -38.33 -5.71 16.49
CA TYR A 636 -39.17 -4.85 17.32
C TYR A 636 -38.54 -3.46 17.49
N GLN A 637 -39.20 -2.43 16.96
CA GLN A 637 -38.74 -1.02 17.03
C GLN A 637 -39.40 -0.20 18.14
N LYS A 638 -40.34 -0.76 18.91
CA LYS A 638 -40.97 -0.02 20.02
C LYS A 638 -39.91 0.34 21.07
N GLY A 639 -39.68 1.63 21.30
CA GLY A 639 -38.67 2.14 22.23
C GLY A 639 -37.29 2.35 21.62
N SER A 640 -37.17 2.41 20.28
CA SER A 640 -35.92 2.68 19.56
C SER A 640 -35.19 3.93 20.06
N THR A 641 -35.90 5.04 20.26
CA THR A 641 -35.33 6.30 20.76
C THR A 641 -34.81 6.17 22.19
N ALA A 642 -35.53 5.47 23.08
CA ALA A 642 -35.09 5.23 24.45
C ALA A 642 -33.86 4.32 24.51
N THR A 643 -33.79 3.35 23.59
CA THR A 643 -32.60 2.51 23.40
C THR A 643 -31.41 3.33 22.90
N ALA A 644 -31.62 4.24 21.93
CA ALA A 644 -30.59 5.15 21.44
C ALA A 644 -30.04 6.01 22.59
N LYS A 645 -30.92 6.73 23.30
CA LYS A 645 -30.54 7.57 24.45
C LYS A 645 -29.70 6.82 25.48
N LYS A 646 -30.14 5.62 25.89
CA LYS A 646 -29.39 4.80 26.85
C LYS A 646 -28.02 4.41 26.30
N MET A 647 -27.96 3.94 25.06
CA MET A 647 -26.74 3.49 24.40
C MET A 647 -25.72 4.62 24.26
N ILE A 648 -26.13 5.77 23.71
CA ILE A 648 -25.26 6.93 23.53
C ILE A 648 -24.80 7.48 24.89
N SER A 649 -25.69 7.54 25.89
CA SER A 649 -25.31 7.98 27.24
C SER A 649 -24.21 7.11 27.86
N GLU A 650 -24.32 5.77 27.78
CA GLU A 650 -23.27 4.87 28.31
C GLU A 650 -21.95 5.00 27.52
N ILE A 651 -22.03 5.18 26.19
CA ILE A 651 -20.85 5.39 25.33
C ILE A 651 -20.14 6.71 25.69
N MET A 652 -20.90 7.79 25.86
CA MET A 652 -20.36 9.11 26.17
C MET A 652 -19.75 9.15 27.57
N GLU A 653 -20.39 8.55 28.57
CA GLU A 653 -19.84 8.42 29.91
C GLU A 653 -18.48 7.70 29.88
N PHE A 654 -18.41 6.55 29.19
CA PHE A 654 -17.16 5.82 28.99
C PHE A 654 -16.09 6.67 28.30
N TYR A 655 -16.42 7.33 27.17
CA TYR A 655 -15.45 8.06 26.37
C TYR A 655 -14.90 9.28 27.11
N MET A 656 -15.76 10.00 27.85
CA MET A 656 -15.35 11.13 28.68
C MET A 656 -14.41 10.69 29.81
N ASP A 657 -14.70 9.55 30.46
CA ASP A 657 -13.81 8.94 31.43
C ASP A 657 -12.46 8.53 30.82
N TYR A 658 -12.48 7.97 29.62
CA TYR A 658 -11.28 7.59 28.88
C TYR A 658 -10.39 8.80 28.57
N ILE A 659 -10.97 9.90 28.04
CA ILE A 659 -10.23 11.14 27.77
C ILE A 659 -9.65 11.72 29.06
N LYS A 660 -10.46 11.84 30.13
CA LYS A 660 -10.03 12.42 31.42
C LYS A 660 -8.84 11.67 32.00
N LYS A 661 -8.90 10.33 32.05
CA LYS A 661 -7.81 9.48 32.57
C LYS A 661 -6.50 9.62 31.77
N ARG A 662 -6.56 9.96 30.48
CA ARG A 662 -5.38 9.95 29.61
C ARG A 662 -4.78 11.30 29.30
N THR A 663 -5.54 12.37 29.48
CA THR A 663 -5.06 13.73 29.19
C THR A 663 -4.45 14.41 30.41
N ASN A 664 -4.74 13.96 31.65
CA ASN A 664 -4.33 14.64 32.89
C ASN A 664 -4.60 16.17 32.93
N HIS A 665 -5.31 16.73 31.94
CA HIS A 665 -5.39 18.16 31.65
C HIS A 665 -6.73 18.62 31.06
N PHE A 666 -7.77 17.78 31.03
CA PHE A 666 -9.11 18.27 30.73
C PHE A 666 -9.84 18.60 32.03
N ASP A 667 -9.75 19.86 32.45
CA ASP A 667 -10.84 20.54 33.15
C ASP A 667 -12.02 20.68 32.16
N LEU A 668 -12.65 19.56 31.81
CA LEU A 668 -13.97 19.60 31.23
C LEU A 668 -14.89 20.15 32.33
N PRO A 669 -15.62 21.26 32.10
CA PRO A 669 -16.67 21.64 33.04
C PRO A 669 -17.57 20.42 33.25
N GLU A 670 -17.94 20.15 34.50
CA GLU A 670 -18.89 19.09 34.80
C GLU A 670 -20.05 19.21 33.79
N PRO A 671 -20.38 18.15 33.02
CA PRO A 671 -21.53 18.21 32.14
C PRO A 671 -22.69 18.69 33.01
N PRO A 672 -23.42 19.75 32.62
CA PRO A 672 -24.40 20.37 33.50
C PRO A 672 -25.31 19.27 33.98
N LEU A 673 -25.29 19.02 35.29
CA LEU A 673 -26.11 18.01 35.96
C LEU A 673 -27.48 18.06 35.31
N ALA A 674 -27.82 17.00 34.57
CA ALA A 674 -29.06 16.90 33.81
C ALA A 674 -30.15 17.51 34.67
N ARG A 675 -30.68 18.68 34.25
CA ARG A 675 -31.61 19.47 35.05
C ARG A 675 -32.66 18.49 35.54
N ARG A 676 -32.62 18.14 36.83
CA ARG A 676 -33.73 17.48 37.48
C ARG A 676 -34.87 18.45 37.26
N GLN A 677 -35.78 18.09 36.36
CA GLN A 677 -37.00 18.84 36.13
C GLN A 677 -37.61 19.09 37.51
N ASP A 678 -37.58 20.34 37.96
CA ASP A 678 -38.33 20.74 39.14
C ASP A 678 -39.81 20.48 38.79
N PRO A 679 -40.51 19.59 39.52
CA PRO A 679 -41.88 19.21 39.21
C PRO A 679 -42.87 20.38 39.22
N ASN A 680 -42.48 21.55 39.71
CA ASN A 680 -43.36 22.72 39.80
C ASN A 680 -43.13 23.79 38.71
N CYS A 681 -42.30 23.52 37.70
CA CYS A 681 -42.19 24.45 36.57
C CYS A 681 -43.37 24.22 35.61
N ASN A 682 -44.38 25.08 35.68
CA ASN A 682 -45.56 25.07 34.82
C ASN A 682 -45.14 25.34 33.35
N PRO A 683 -45.36 24.41 32.39
CA PRO A 683 -44.84 24.50 31.02
C PRO A 683 -45.62 25.47 30.10
N TYR A 684 -46.27 26.50 30.65
CA TYR A 684 -47.03 27.50 29.89
C TYR A 684 -46.68 28.93 30.29
N SER A 685 -45.39 29.23 30.54
CA SER A 685 -44.93 30.62 30.48
C SER A 685 -44.37 30.88 29.09
N ASP A 686 -45.20 31.49 28.25
CA ASP A 686 -44.77 32.19 27.04
C ASP A 686 -43.89 33.37 27.48
N GLU A 687 -42.58 33.20 27.50
CA GLU A 687 -41.64 34.32 27.59
C GLU A 687 -40.63 34.20 26.44
N GLU A 688 -40.70 35.25 25.62
CA GLU A 688 -40.04 35.46 24.34
C GLU A 688 -38.53 35.24 24.38
N TYR A 689 -38.05 34.66 23.28
CA TYR A 689 -36.66 34.67 22.87
C TYR A 689 -36.23 36.11 22.58
N ASP A 690 -35.29 36.65 23.37
CA ASP A 690 -34.44 37.74 22.89
C ASP A 690 -33.05 37.19 22.58
N THR A 691 -32.77 37.27 21.29
CA THR A 691 -31.57 36.86 20.58
C THR A 691 -30.69 38.10 20.48
N GLU A 692 -29.47 38.06 21.01
CA GLU A 692 -28.37 38.88 20.50
C GLU A 692 -27.17 37.93 20.30
N LEU A 693 -27.15 37.36 19.08
CA LEU A 693 -25.98 36.73 18.49
C LEU A 693 -25.13 37.87 17.91
N GLU A 694 -23.89 38.01 18.39
CA GLU A 694 -22.85 38.75 17.69
C GLU A 694 -22.09 37.76 16.80
N ASP A 695 -22.11 38.08 15.52
CA ASP A 695 -21.55 37.36 14.39
C ASP A 695 -20.02 37.35 14.43
N GLU A 696 -19.40 36.17 14.41
CA GLU A 696 -18.05 35.99 13.87
C GLU A 696 -18.11 34.80 12.90
N ASP A 697 -18.29 35.17 11.63
CA ASP A 697 -18.27 34.31 10.45
C ASP A 697 -16.85 33.77 10.23
N ASP A 698 -16.64 32.49 10.54
CA ASP A 698 -15.58 31.69 9.90
C ASP A 698 -16.26 30.57 9.12
N GLU A 699 -16.58 30.88 7.86
CA GLU A 699 -16.97 29.91 6.83
C GLU A 699 -15.83 28.90 6.64
N VAL A 700 -16.09 27.64 6.99
CA VAL A 700 -15.25 26.52 6.59
C VAL A 700 -16.11 25.59 5.74
N ASP A 701 -15.93 25.71 4.43
CA ASP A 701 -16.55 24.88 3.40
C ASP A 701 -16.35 23.39 3.69
N GLY A 702 -17.47 22.73 3.97
CA GLY A 702 -17.57 21.29 4.15
C GLY A 702 -17.62 20.59 2.79
N ASP A 703 -16.46 20.24 2.24
CA ASP A 703 -16.41 19.47 0.98
C ASP A 703 -16.12 17.98 1.25
N GLN A 704 -17.12 17.15 0.97
CA GLN A 704 -17.17 15.70 1.23
C GLN A 704 -16.29 14.87 0.28
N ASN A 705 -15.04 15.28 0.09
CA ASN A 705 -14.07 14.56 -0.75
C ASN A 705 -12.74 14.37 0.00
N THR A 706 -12.82 13.74 1.18
CA THR A 706 -11.69 13.63 2.13
C THR A 706 -10.50 12.84 1.57
N GLY A 707 -10.72 11.86 0.69
CA GLY A 707 -9.65 11.08 0.06
C GLY A 707 -8.80 11.88 -0.94
N GLU A 708 -9.45 12.58 -1.88
CA GLU A 708 -8.78 13.37 -2.91
C GLU A 708 -8.09 14.62 -2.31
N ASN A 709 -8.71 15.27 -1.32
CA ASN A 709 -8.11 16.40 -0.61
C ASN A 709 -6.89 15.99 0.24
N LEU A 710 -6.89 14.81 0.87
CA LEU A 710 -5.75 14.36 1.66
C LEU A 710 -4.51 14.14 0.78
N LEU A 711 -4.67 13.45 -0.36
CA LEU A 711 -3.56 13.22 -1.27
C LEU A 711 -3.12 14.49 -2.01
N SER A 712 -4.05 15.34 -2.47
CA SER A 712 -3.71 16.62 -3.09
C SER A 712 -2.94 17.53 -2.12
N LYS A 713 -3.30 17.56 -0.84
CA LYS A 713 -2.49 18.21 0.20
C LYS A 713 -1.12 17.53 0.34
N MET A 714 -1.07 16.19 0.35
CA MET A 714 0.18 15.44 0.48
C MET A 714 1.16 15.60 -0.71
N PHE A 715 0.67 15.75 -1.94
CA PHE A 715 1.47 15.95 -3.15
C PHE A 715 1.74 17.44 -3.42
N GLY A 716 0.72 18.30 -3.25
CA GLY A 716 0.81 19.75 -3.45
C GLY A 716 1.75 20.44 -2.47
N GLU A 717 1.78 20.01 -1.19
CA GLU A 717 2.69 20.58 -0.21
C GLU A 717 4.19 20.21 -0.45
N VAL A 718 4.49 19.31 -1.38
CA VAL A 718 5.86 18.90 -1.74
C VAL A 718 6.27 19.39 -3.15
N SER A 719 5.47 20.26 -3.78
CA SER A 719 5.83 20.87 -5.07
C SER A 719 7.22 21.50 -5.02
N LEU A 720 8.03 21.10 -5.99
CA LEU A 720 9.46 21.33 -6.14
C LEU A 720 9.76 22.83 -6.18
N GLY A 721 10.51 23.31 -5.18
CA GLY A 721 11.37 24.47 -5.40
C GLY A 721 12.31 24.10 -6.54
N ALA A 722 12.23 24.89 -7.62
CA ALA A 722 13.03 24.71 -8.82
C ALA A 722 14.49 24.38 -8.46
N VAL A 723 14.91 23.15 -8.79
CA VAL A 723 16.33 22.84 -8.90
C VAL A 723 16.78 23.58 -10.14
N SER A 724 17.20 24.83 -9.97
CA SER A 724 17.86 25.61 -11.00
C SER A 724 19.12 24.84 -11.39
N ILE A 725 19.07 24.23 -12.57
CA ILE A 725 20.24 23.66 -13.25
C ILE A 725 21.05 24.89 -13.65
N GLY A 726 22.16 25.10 -12.93
CA GLY A 726 23.05 26.23 -13.15
C GLY A 726 23.47 26.34 -14.60
N SER A 727 23.01 27.39 -15.27
CA SER A 727 23.68 27.96 -16.42
C SER A 727 24.49 29.16 -15.92
N GLU A 728 25.80 29.02 -16.05
CA GLU A 728 26.76 30.11 -16.02
C GLU A 728 26.30 31.21 -16.99
N ASN A 729 26.05 32.42 -16.46
CA ASN A 729 26.56 33.68 -16.99
C ASN A 729 26.01 34.86 -16.19
N ASP A 730 26.97 35.66 -15.71
CA ASP A 730 26.93 37.10 -15.47
C ASP A 730 25.74 37.83 -16.10
N THR A 731 25.01 38.68 -15.37
CA THR A 731 25.30 40.11 -15.19
C THR A 731 24.17 40.77 -14.38
N GLU A 732 24.55 41.68 -13.49
CA GLU A 732 23.70 42.64 -12.80
C GLU A 732 22.89 43.49 -13.80
N VAL A 733 21.56 43.62 -13.62
CA VAL A 733 20.79 44.89 -13.78
C VAL A 733 19.47 44.76 -13.02
N GLU A 734 19.28 45.66 -12.05
CA GLU A 734 18.01 46.00 -11.40
C GLU A 734 17.12 46.82 -12.35
N ASP A 735 15.83 46.48 -12.50
CA ASP A 735 14.71 47.44 -12.37
C ASP A 735 13.34 46.70 -12.36
N PRO A 736 12.48 46.87 -11.34
CA PRO A 736 11.15 46.28 -11.29
C PRO A 736 10.09 47.30 -11.74
N THR A 737 9.35 47.02 -12.81
CA THR A 737 8.01 47.63 -13.02
C THR A 737 7.23 46.96 -14.15
N THR A 738 6.00 46.54 -13.80
CA THR A 738 4.80 46.44 -14.64
C THR A 738 4.70 45.34 -15.71
N LEU A 739 3.91 44.31 -15.40
CA LEU A 739 2.97 43.71 -16.36
C LEU A 739 1.70 43.31 -15.60
N VAL A 740 0.73 44.23 -15.62
CA VAL A 740 -0.67 44.04 -15.23
C VAL A 740 -1.35 43.22 -16.33
N ILE A 741 -2.02 42.13 -15.97
CA ILE A 741 -3.00 41.46 -16.82
C ILE A 741 -4.29 41.38 -16.00
N GLU A 742 -5.22 42.28 -16.32
CA GLU A 742 -6.59 42.37 -15.81
C GLU A 742 -7.50 41.32 -16.46
N ASP A 743 -8.37 40.74 -15.64
CA ASP A 743 -9.77 40.34 -15.85
C ASP A 743 -10.27 39.79 -17.19
N ARG A 744 -10.84 38.57 -17.10
CA ARG A 744 -12.22 38.21 -17.50
C ARG A 744 -12.40 36.70 -17.34
N ASP A 745 -13.14 36.27 -16.30
CA ASP A 745 -13.88 34.97 -16.27
C ASP A 745 -14.67 34.74 -14.95
N GLN A 746 -14.97 35.77 -14.14
CA GLN A 746 -15.80 35.60 -12.94
C GLN A 746 -17.28 35.78 -13.28
N VAL A 747 -18.08 34.77 -12.94
CA VAL A 747 -19.55 34.84 -12.94
C VAL A 747 -19.96 35.87 -11.90
N PRO A 748 -20.85 36.82 -12.22
CA PRO A 748 -21.30 37.83 -11.26
C PRO A 748 -21.91 37.21 -10.00
N ASP A 749 -21.47 37.66 -8.82
CA ASP A 749 -21.86 37.14 -7.51
C ASP A 749 -23.38 37.14 -7.29
N ASP A 750 -24.09 38.09 -7.90
CA ASP A 750 -25.56 38.19 -7.86
C ASP A 750 -26.27 36.97 -8.47
N MET A 751 -25.69 36.31 -9.48
CA MET A 751 -26.24 35.04 -9.99
C MET A 751 -25.98 33.86 -9.06
N VAL A 752 -24.85 33.89 -8.33
CA VAL A 752 -24.50 32.85 -7.34
C VAL A 752 -25.45 32.97 -6.15
N ASP A 753 -25.67 34.19 -5.68
CA ASP A 753 -26.59 34.48 -4.57
C ASP A 753 -28.03 34.10 -4.92
N GLU A 754 -28.52 34.40 -6.13
CA GLU A 754 -29.88 34.04 -6.55
C GLU A 754 -30.06 32.52 -6.65
N PHE A 755 -29.04 31.79 -7.13
CA PHE A 755 -29.05 30.33 -7.15
C PHE A 755 -29.09 29.74 -5.73
N ILE A 756 -28.22 30.23 -4.84
CA ILE A 756 -28.16 29.80 -3.45
C ILE A 756 -29.49 30.07 -2.74
N HIS A 757 -30.08 31.27 -2.93
CA HIS A 757 -31.39 31.59 -2.36
C HIS A 757 -32.51 30.68 -2.90
N GLY A 758 -32.48 30.34 -4.18
CA GLY A 758 -33.43 29.39 -4.77
C GLY A 758 -33.34 27.99 -4.17
N VAL A 759 -32.13 27.53 -3.82
CA VAL A 759 -31.89 26.22 -3.20
C VAL A 759 -32.31 26.20 -1.72
N PHE A 760 -32.03 27.26 -0.97
CA PHE A 760 -32.42 27.35 0.45
C PHE A 760 -33.94 27.37 0.69
N HIS A 761 -34.72 27.83 -0.29
CA HIS A 761 -36.19 27.84 -0.18
C HIS A 761 -36.87 26.53 -0.58
N VAL A 762 -36.11 25.47 -0.91
CA VAL A 762 -36.68 24.12 -1.02
C VAL A 762 -37.00 23.63 0.39
N ASN A 763 -38.22 23.93 0.84
CA ASN A 763 -38.78 23.39 2.08
C ASN A 763 -38.99 21.88 1.90
N LEU A 764 -37.96 21.10 2.20
CA LEU A 764 -38.02 19.66 2.37
C LEU A 764 -38.75 19.39 3.68
N GLY A 765 -40.07 19.62 3.69
CA GLY A 765 -40.92 19.45 4.86
C GLY A 765 -40.69 18.11 5.55
N MET A 766 -40.97 18.05 6.87
CA MET A 766 -40.69 16.94 7.79
C MET A 766 -40.59 15.57 7.10
N ILE A 767 -39.35 15.14 6.85
CA ILE A 767 -38.99 13.90 6.17
C ILE A 767 -39.69 12.72 6.86
N PRO A 768 -40.74 12.10 6.26
CA PRO A 768 -41.37 10.94 6.85
C PRO A 768 -40.58 9.69 6.47
N ASP A 769 -40.30 8.86 7.48
CA ASP A 769 -39.78 7.48 7.47
C ASP A 769 -39.62 6.83 6.05
N LEU A 770 -38.36 6.75 5.61
CA LEU A 770 -37.87 6.26 4.31
C LEU A 770 -38.05 4.75 4.05
N SER A 771 -39.02 4.11 4.69
CA SER A 771 -39.35 2.68 4.46
C SER A 771 -40.51 2.44 3.47
N ALA A 772 -41.08 3.49 2.88
CA ALA A 772 -42.14 3.38 1.86
C ALA A 772 -41.63 3.70 0.43
N SER A 773 -42.08 2.92 -0.56
CA SER A 773 -41.66 2.98 -1.95
C SER A 773 -42.12 4.26 -2.67
N LEU A 774 -41.36 5.34 -2.53
CA LEU A 774 -41.51 6.62 -3.25
C LEU A 774 -40.27 6.95 -4.09
N TYR A 775 -39.80 5.99 -4.90
CA TYR A 775 -38.76 6.20 -5.92
C TYR A 775 -39.33 6.52 -7.32
N ASN A 776 -40.59 6.98 -7.41
CA ASN A 776 -41.27 7.31 -8.67
C ASN A 776 -41.84 8.73 -8.69
N LEU A 777 -41.16 9.71 -8.10
CA LEU A 777 -41.46 11.12 -8.39
C LEU A 777 -40.43 11.65 -9.39
N PRO A 778 -40.86 12.07 -10.60
CA PRO A 778 -39.99 12.78 -11.51
C PRO A 778 -39.65 14.15 -10.92
N LEU A 779 -38.36 14.49 -10.93
CA LEU A 779 -37.88 15.85 -10.76
C LEU A 779 -38.31 16.62 -12.01
N ASP A 780 -39.31 17.48 -11.86
CA ASP A 780 -39.60 18.55 -12.82
C ASP A 780 -38.87 19.82 -12.37
#